data_AF-A0A7Z0SBD0-F1
#
_entry.id   AF-A0A7Z0SBD0-F1
#
_cell.length_a   1.000
_cell.length_b   1.000
_cell.length_c   1.000
_cell.angle_alpha   90.00
_cell.angle_beta   90.00
_cell.angle_gamma   90.00
#
_symmetry.space_group_name_H-M   'P 1'
#
loop_
_entity.id
_entity.type
_entity.pdbx_description
1 polymer ?
#
loop_
_entity_poly.entity_id
_entity_poly.type
_entity_poly.pdbx_seq_one_letter_code
_entity_poly.pdbx_strand_id
1 'polypeptide(L)'
;MGTMLSKQLQVWGALAFLLVATILLAGSSSARELGVLVPVEDEASARQFIASLSKSPQVQEAGLEFKIVVSNTEYPSSQIGSLVLAGKFPLALLRSSQIPGYQEDDDSLVATSLLSSPLILPDSSAQFVVEDSILGVVVEQELGSKGFAVLSFWNTAASSIVTKTSVNTAGDLMGLKISVPKMQSQDILIEMGATPVSMSADDAVLALDKGLVDASETSVESDGKNASLQTAEGGSLLAQFRHEQGFLVANEEAWLGLRQRERAAIQEAAEEAVRQARLAVLRAEADLPMLAKANRLSYLSFTTLDTEQTAARASWLRDAGSEGKAVLELLDEVQRTQPTPPVPLAPVLRSAAPARIFFATNRNDEGDPNLSYRFGVQRTSALLNCGEIEYTPEPHRAFGRSHTGGIALAGSQLITGAKSCASLVSEAARANDAVIVFIHGYNNSFDFAVRRAIAFAQDFEVKAPVLVLAWPSQDTGSGYVYDMGSVDYTRAFVKELIPALLDERLGTTSILAHSMGSRIAVQALEFAADIGKPIQNVVFVAPDVPRTNFIQSITLHGKFTQLVTLYANEHDFALKLSKIVNRQAPAGLGGANRLITQGVETIDVSAVDRQILQANHSHGFDVPKVASDVSLVLRQRSKASTRNLPSAVHNGFTYWTITP
;
A
#
# COMPACT_ATOMS: atom_id res chain seq x y z
N MET A 1 34.83 -13.66 49.94
CA MET A 1 35.50 -13.11 51.14
C MET A 1 36.93 -12.78 50.74
N GLY A 2 37.41 -11.55 50.68
CA GLY A 2 36.81 -10.25 50.99
C GLY A 2 37.66 -9.10 50.46
N THR A 3 37.03 -7.91 50.37
CA THR A 3 37.52 -6.54 50.68
C THR A 3 38.75 -5.98 49.93
N MET A 4 38.91 -4.71 49.53
CA MET A 4 38.23 -3.38 49.61
C MET A 4 39.09 -2.44 48.71
N LEU A 5 38.53 -1.51 47.90
CA LEU A 5 38.38 -0.04 48.16
C LEU A 5 39.58 0.66 48.84
N SER A 6 39.96 1.94 48.64
CA SER A 6 39.77 3.04 47.66
C SER A 6 40.49 4.26 48.27
N LYS A 7 41.00 5.21 47.47
CA LYS A 7 41.44 6.58 47.85
C LYS A 7 40.94 7.52 46.74
N GLN A 8 40.60 8.80 46.87
CA GLN A 8 40.49 9.83 47.92
C GLN A 8 39.88 11.05 47.19
N LEU A 9 39.03 11.86 47.83
CA LEU A 9 39.22 13.32 47.99
C LEU A 9 38.00 13.97 48.67
N GLN A 10 38.26 14.65 49.79
CA GLN A 10 37.34 15.50 50.55
C GLN A 10 37.59 16.98 50.22
N VAL A 11 36.51 17.75 50.02
CA VAL A 11 36.38 19.13 50.55
C VAL A 11 34.92 19.29 51.03
N TRP A 12 34.78 19.60 52.32
CA TRP A 12 33.55 19.97 53.07
C TRP A 12 33.50 21.52 53.15
N GLY A 13 32.42 22.26 53.37
CA GLY A 13 31.02 22.09 53.84
C GLY A 13 30.35 23.49 53.73
N ALA A 14 29.12 23.80 54.15
CA ALA A 14 28.02 23.09 54.80
C ALA A 14 26.72 23.92 54.63
N LEU A 15 25.59 23.21 54.48
CA LEU A 15 24.18 23.49 54.83
C LEU A 15 23.63 24.92 55.00
N ALA A 16 22.47 25.21 54.39
CA ALA A 16 21.16 25.20 55.08
C ALA A 16 19.95 25.69 54.23
N PHE A 17 18.92 24.81 54.19
CA PHE A 17 17.46 25.04 54.16
C PHE A 17 16.66 25.47 52.89
N LEU A 18 15.75 24.53 52.54
CA LEU A 18 14.51 24.54 51.75
C LEU A 18 13.90 25.88 51.27
N LEU A 19 13.50 25.90 49.99
CA LEU A 19 12.18 26.39 49.59
C LEU A 19 11.69 25.70 48.28
N VAL A 20 10.58 24.98 48.42
CA VAL A 20 9.40 24.89 47.52
C VAL A 20 9.59 24.66 46.01
N ALA A 21 8.84 23.66 45.54
CA ALA A 21 8.56 23.30 44.15
C ALA A 21 8.49 24.47 43.15
N THR A 22 9.11 24.27 41.99
CA THR A 22 8.62 24.81 40.73
C THR A 22 8.76 23.73 39.67
N ILE A 23 7.63 23.16 39.31
CA ILE A 23 7.39 22.44 38.06
C ILE A 23 7.55 23.44 36.89
N LEU A 24 7.95 22.91 35.73
CA LEU A 24 8.14 23.55 34.42
C LEU A 24 9.52 24.17 34.17
N LEU A 25 10.35 23.42 33.44
CA LEU A 25 10.46 23.61 31.99
C LEU A 25 10.92 22.28 31.40
N ALA A 26 10.00 21.59 30.72
CA ALA A 26 10.38 20.60 29.71
C ALA A 26 11.27 21.35 28.73
N GLY A 27 12.51 20.89 28.56
CA GLY A 27 13.36 21.40 27.50
C GLY A 27 12.63 21.22 26.18
N SER A 28 12.40 22.32 25.47
CA SER A 28 11.96 22.31 24.08
C SER A 28 13.03 21.60 23.27
N SER A 29 12.88 20.29 23.03
CA SER A 29 13.59 19.64 21.94
C SER A 29 13.12 20.32 20.66
N SER A 30 14.01 21.05 19.99
CA SER A 30 13.73 21.59 18.66
C SER A 30 13.31 20.44 17.75
N ALA A 31 12.23 20.61 16.98
CA ALA A 31 11.79 19.63 16.00
C ALA A 31 12.94 19.28 15.05
N ARG A 32 13.02 18.01 14.63
CA ARG A 32 14.03 17.57 13.67
C ARG A 32 13.61 18.00 12.27
N GLU A 33 14.40 18.87 11.64
CA GLU A 33 14.17 19.28 10.26
C GLU A 33 14.40 18.11 9.28
N LEU A 34 13.42 17.87 8.41
CA LEU A 34 13.51 16.95 7.27
C LEU A 34 13.44 17.76 5.97
N GLY A 35 14.55 17.80 5.23
CA GLY A 35 14.60 18.47 3.93
C GLY A 35 13.73 17.74 2.89
N VAL A 36 12.83 18.46 2.24
CA VAL A 36 12.04 17.95 1.12
C VAL A 36 12.46 18.68 -0.15
N LEU A 37 13.19 17.99 -1.03
CA LEU A 37 13.58 18.57 -2.31
C LEU A 37 12.38 18.57 -3.27
N VAL A 38 12.03 19.71 -3.82
CA VAL A 38 10.91 19.85 -4.76
C VAL A 38 11.40 20.48 -6.07
N PRO A 39 10.87 20.06 -7.23
CA PRO A 39 11.17 20.72 -8.49
C PRO A 39 10.69 22.18 -8.49
N VAL A 40 11.23 23.00 -9.39
CA VAL A 40 10.68 24.33 -9.67
C VAL A 40 9.30 24.10 -10.30
N GLU A 41 8.25 24.29 -9.50
CA GLU A 41 6.87 24.07 -9.94
C GLU A 41 6.05 25.32 -9.68
N ASP A 42 5.45 25.86 -10.75
CA ASP A 42 4.48 26.97 -10.68
C ASP A 42 3.02 26.45 -10.76
N GLU A 43 2.84 25.13 -10.75
CA GLU A 43 1.54 24.47 -10.84
C GLU A 43 0.75 24.60 -9.52
N ALA A 44 -0.56 24.84 -9.59
CA ALA A 44 -1.38 25.05 -8.40
C ALA A 44 -1.53 23.76 -7.59
N SER A 45 -1.63 22.62 -8.27
CA SER A 45 -1.64 21.27 -7.69
C SER A 45 -0.40 21.00 -6.82
N ALA A 46 0.80 21.28 -7.34
CA ALA A 46 2.06 21.16 -6.62
C ALA A 46 2.12 22.07 -5.38
N ARG A 47 1.69 23.33 -5.50
CA ARG A 47 1.61 24.25 -4.35
C ARG A 47 0.67 23.74 -3.25
N GLN A 48 -0.48 23.18 -3.61
CA GLN A 48 -1.42 22.63 -2.63
C GLN A 48 -0.85 21.40 -1.93
N PHE A 49 -0.18 20.50 -2.68
CA PHE A 49 0.53 19.37 -2.10
C PHE A 49 1.55 19.83 -1.06
N ILE A 50 2.47 20.72 -1.46
CA ILE A 50 3.56 21.22 -0.61
C ILE A 50 3.00 21.97 0.62
N ALA A 51 1.97 22.81 0.42
CA ALA A 51 1.37 23.57 1.51
C ALA A 51 0.66 22.67 2.53
N SER A 52 -0.02 21.62 2.08
CA SER A 52 -0.66 20.63 2.93
C SER A 52 0.38 19.81 3.71
N LEU A 53 1.38 19.29 3.01
CA LEU A 53 2.47 18.50 3.59
C LEU A 53 3.21 19.29 4.68
N SER A 54 3.63 20.52 4.37
CA SER A 54 4.44 21.37 5.27
C SER A 54 3.72 21.80 6.54
N LYS A 55 2.38 21.77 6.54
CA LYS A 55 1.54 22.23 7.67
C LYS A 55 0.91 21.08 8.45
N SER A 56 1.33 19.83 8.20
CA SER A 56 0.77 18.67 8.89
C SER A 56 0.98 18.76 10.41
N PRO A 57 -0.09 18.76 11.22
CA PRO A 57 0.03 18.72 12.67
C PRO A 57 0.62 17.39 13.16
N GLN A 58 0.34 16.28 12.48
CA GLN A 58 0.83 14.94 12.86
C GLN A 58 2.36 14.87 12.79
N VAL A 59 2.97 15.50 11.79
CA VAL A 59 4.43 15.59 11.65
C VAL A 59 5.04 16.41 12.78
N GLN A 60 4.39 17.52 13.16
CA GLN A 60 4.82 18.34 14.30
C GLN A 60 4.68 17.60 15.64
N GLU A 61 3.59 16.85 15.84
CA GLU A 61 3.35 16.00 17.00
C GLU A 61 4.34 14.82 17.09
N ALA A 62 4.85 14.36 15.95
CA ALA A 62 5.94 13.40 15.87
C ALA A 62 7.32 14.02 16.15
N GLY A 63 7.41 15.34 16.39
CA GLY A 63 8.65 16.07 16.65
C GLY A 63 9.48 16.34 15.40
N LEU A 64 8.84 16.37 14.22
CA LEU A 64 9.45 16.62 12.92
C LEU A 64 8.96 17.96 12.34
N GLU A 65 9.74 18.52 11.44
CA GLU A 65 9.34 19.67 10.62
C GLU A 65 9.86 19.50 9.20
N PHE A 66 9.02 19.74 8.19
CA PHE A 66 9.47 19.71 6.80
C PHE A 66 10.10 21.03 6.39
N LYS A 67 11.28 20.95 5.79
CA LYS A 67 11.98 22.08 5.19
C LYS A 67 11.98 21.95 3.68
N ILE A 68 11.12 22.70 3.01
CA ILE A 68 11.02 22.69 1.56
C ILE A 68 12.26 23.33 0.95
N VAL A 69 12.95 22.59 0.09
CA VAL A 69 14.10 23.04 -0.69
C VAL A 69 13.70 22.98 -2.16
N VAL A 70 13.59 24.14 -2.80
CA VAL A 70 13.26 24.21 -4.23
C VAL A 70 14.53 23.98 -5.03
N SER A 71 14.44 23.12 -6.06
CA SER A 71 15.53 22.84 -6.99
C SER A 71 16.07 24.13 -7.61
N ASN A 72 17.38 24.18 -7.84
CA ASN A 72 18.09 25.36 -8.32
C ASN A 72 19.37 24.92 -9.06
N THR A 73 20.32 25.84 -9.27
CA THR A 73 21.59 25.51 -9.93
C THR A 73 22.48 24.56 -9.13
N GLU A 74 22.36 24.54 -7.79
CA GLU A 74 23.09 23.63 -6.91
C GLU A 74 22.43 22.24 -6.84
N TYR A 75 21.09 22.21 -6.89
CA TYR A 75 20.27 21.00 -6.88
C TYR A 75 19.34 20.98 -8.11
N PRO A 76 19.85 20.61 -9.30
CA PRO A 76 19.06 20.66 -10.53
C PRO A 76 17.89 19.68 -10.51
N SER A 77 16.75 20.06 -11.08
CA SER A 77 15.55 19.21 -11.15
C SER A 77 15.82 17.85 -11.81
N SER A 78 16.69 17.79 -12.80
CA SER A 78 17.07 16.54 -13.48
C SER A 78 17.82 15.54 -12.59
N GLN A 79 18.35 15.98 -11.44
CA GLN A 79 19.14 15.14 -10.54
C GLN A 79 18.38 14.74 -9.27
N ILE A 80 17.11 15.16 -9.09
CA ILE A 80 16.34 14.89 -7.87
C ILE A 80 16.39 13.42 -7.47
N GLY A 81 16.10 12.50 -8.39
CA GLY A 81 16.12 11.06 -8.12
C GLY A 81 17.48 10.57 -7.61
N SER A 82 18.57 10.98 -8.26
CA SER A 82 19.93 10.62 -7.85
C SER A 82 20.33 11.23 -6.49
N LEU A 83 19.89 12.46 -6.20
CA LEU A 83 20.19 13.16 -4.94
C LEU A 83 19.50 12.49 -3.74
N VAL A 84 18.26 12.01 -3.92
CA VAL A 84 17.53 11.25 -2.90
C VAL A 84 18.19 9.90 -2.67
N LEU A 85 18.50 9.14 -3.74
CA LEU A 85 19.15 7.84 -3.60
C LEU A 85 20.53 7.94 -2.94
N ALA A 86 21.27 9.04 -3.19
CA ALA A 86 22.53 9.34 -2.53
C ALA A 86 22.38 9.82 -1.07
N GLY A 87 21.16 9.95 -0.55
CA GLY A 87 20.87 10.35 0.82
C GLY A 87 21.09 11.84 1.11
N LYS A 88 21.25 12.70 0.08
CA LYS A 88 21.42 14.15 0.29
C LYS A 88 20.15 14.82 0.81
N PHE A 89 19.00 14.34 0.38
CA PHE A 89 17.70 14.76 0.88
C PHE A 89 16.91 13.53 1.34
N PRO A 90 16.29 13.56 2.53
CA PRO A 90 15.52 12.43 3.03
C PRO A 90 14.23 12.21 2.22
N LEU A 91 13.67 13.27 1.64
CA LEU A 91 12.42 13.24 0.87
C LEU A 91 12.55 14.11 -0.39
N ALA A 92 11.83 13.73 -1.45
CA ALA A 92 11.63 14.61 -2.59
C ALA A 92 10.31 14.36 -3.33
N LEU A 93 9.85 15.40 -4.03
CA LEU A 93 8.90 15.25 -5.12
C LEU A 93 9.67 14.90 -6.40
N LEU A 94 9.30 13.79 -7.02
CA LEU A 94 9.98 13.18 -8.16
C LEU A 94 8.97 12.95 -9.29
N ARG A 95 9.27 13.38 -10.51
CA ARG A 95 8.52 12.98 -11.71
C ARG A 95 9.07 11.68 -12.28
N SER A 96 8.27 10.87 -12.97
CA SER A 96 8.72 9.62 -13.59
C SER A 96 9.93 9.81 -14.51
N SER A 97 9.95 10.90 -15.26
CA SER A 97 11.06 11.30 -16.12
C SER A 97 12.40 11.57 -15.41
N GLN A 98 12.40 11.69 -14.08
CA GLN A 98 13.58 11.94 -13.24
C GLN A 98 14.05 10.67 -12.50
N ILE A 99 13.38 9.53 -12.70
CA ILE A 99 13.81 8.24 -12.16
C ILE A 99 15.06 7.79 -12.93
N PRO A 100 16.17 7.45 -12.26
CA PRO A 100 17.35 6.89 -12.93
C PRO A 100 16.99 5.64 -13.75
N GLY A 101 17.46 5.59 -15.01
CA GLY A 101 17.14 4.53 -15.97
C GLY A 101 15.89 4.79 -16.81
N TYR A 102 14.98 5.69 -16.41
CA TYR A 102 13.71 5.90 -17.14
C TYR A 102 13.91 6.40 -18.58
N GLN A 103 14.91 7.25 -18.84
CA GLN A 103 15.20 7.75 -20.19
C GLN A 103 16.08 6.79 -21.02
N GLU A 104 16.53 5.70 -20.42
CA GLU A 104 17.41 4.69 -21.05
C GLU A 104 16.61 3.45 -21.47
N ASP A 105 15.28 3.57 -21.53
CA ASP A 105 14.31 2.49 -21.78
C ASP A 105 14.56 1.27 -20.87
N ASP A 106 14.72 1.54 -19.57
CA ASP A 106 14.91 0.51 -18.56
C ASP A 106 13.68 -0.42 -18.50
N ASP A 107 13.88 -1.66 -18.97
CA ASP A 107 12.87 -2.73 -19.01
C ASP A 107 12.22 -3.03 -17.64
N SER A 108 12.72 -2.49 -16.53
CA SER A 108 12.13 -2.67 -15.20
C SER A 108 11.10 -1.60 -14.81
N LEU A 109 10.80 -0.61 -15.65
CA LEU A 109 9.85 0.48 -15.37
C LEU A 109 8.62 0.41 -16.30
N VAL A 110 8.09 -0.80 -16.52
CA VAL A 110 7.05 -1.09 -17.50
C VAL A 110 5.73 -0.39 -17.14
N ALA A 111 5.19 -0.58 -15.94
CA ALA A 111 3.95 0.07 -15.51
C ALA A 111 4.13 1.59 -15.39
N THR A 112 5.28 2.03 -14.86
CA THR A 112 5.61 3.46 -14.72
C THR A 112 5.65 4.17 -16.08
N SER A 113 6.25 3.53 -17.10
CA SER A 113 6.31 4.06 -18.46
C SER A 113 4.95 4.07 -19.14
N LEU A 114 4.14 3.01 -18.96
CA LEU A 114 2.77 2.95 -19.48
C LEU A 114 1.96 4.12 -18.95
N LEU A 115 1.92 4.30 -17.63
CA LEU A 115 1.06 5.31 -17.00
C LEU A 115 1.54 6.75 -17.22
N SER A 116 2.79 6.94 -17.63
CA SER A 116 3.35 8.25 -17.99
C SER A 116 3.26 8.56 -19.49
N SER A 117 2.85 7.58 -20.31
CA SER A 117 2.80 7.72 -21.77
C SER A 117 1.58 8.55 -22.21
N PRO A 118 1.70 9.37 -23.27
CA PRO A 118 0.55 10.10 -23.82
C PRO A 118 -0.62 9.17 -24.17
N LEU A 119 -1.84 9.66 -23.95
CA LEU A 119 -3.09 9.04 -24.42
C LEU A 119 -3.39 7.64 -23.87
N ILE A 120 -2.68 7.17 -22.85
CA ILE A 120 -2.99 5.91 -22.16
C ILE A 120 -4.18 6.06 -21.21
N LEU A 121 -4.23 7.17 -20.48
CA LEU A 121 -5.28 7.50 -19.53
C LEU A 121 -6.19 8.57 -20.13
N PRO A 122 -7.52 8.42 -20.02
CA PRO A 122 -8.47 9.35 -20.63
C PRO A 122 -8.56 10.70 -19.91
N ASP A 123 -8.43 10.69 -18.59
CA ASP A 123 -8.56 11.87 -17.75
C ASP A 123 -7.88 11.65 -16.39
N SER A 124 -7.81 12.72 -15.59
CA SER A 124 -7.15 12.66 -14.27
C SER A 124 -7.92 11.78 -13.28
N SER A 125 -9.24 11.63 -13.44
CA SER A 125 -10.01 10.75 -12.55
C SER A 125 -9.65 9.28 -12.79
N ALA A 126 -9.49 8.89 -14.05
CA ALA A 126 -9.01 7.56 -14.42
C ALA A 126 -7.56 7.33 -13.95
N GLN A 127 -6.70 8.34 -14.01
CA GLN A 127 -5.36 8.27 -13.43
C GLN A 127 -5.42 7.92 -11.94
N PHE A 128 -6.20 8.65 -11.14
CA PHE A 128 -6.27 8.41 -9.69
C PHE A 128 -6.81 7.03 -9.37
N VAL A 129 -7.80 6.55 -10.11
CA VAL A 129 -8.34 5.19 -9.96
C VAL A 129 -7.26 4.13 -10.22
N VAL A 130 -6.42 4.36 -11.23
CA VAL A 130 -5.34 3.43 -11.58
C VAL A 130 -4.22 3.46 -10.54
N GLU A 131 -3.82 4.63 -10.07
CA GLU A 131 -2.82 4.82 -9.01
C GLU A 131 -3.28 4.20 -7.67
N ASP A 132 -4.57 4.28 -7.35
CA ASP A 132 -5.14 3.69 -6.13
C ASP A 132 -5.42 2.18 -6.28
N SER A 133 -5.16 1.61 -7.47
CA SER A 133 -5.35 0.20 -7.77
C SER A 133 -4.05 -0.61 -7.56
N ILE A 134 -4.12 -1.91 -7.81
CA ILE A 134 -2.93 -2.77 -7.84
C ILE A 134 -1.87 -2.27 -8.84
N LEU A 135 -2.25 -1.58 -9.92
CA LEU A 135 -1.27 -1.08 -10.87
C LEU A 135 -0.38 -0.01 -10.23
N GLY A 136 -0.91 0.78 -9.30
CA GLY A 136 -0.11 1.66 -8.46
C GLY A 136 0.88 0.90 -7.58
N VAL A 137 0.47 -0.21 -6.98
CA VAL A 137 1.38 -1.10 -6.22
C VAL A 137 2.49 -1.67 -7.10
N VAL A 138 2.20 -2.00 -8.36
CA VAL A 138 3.24 -2.43 -9.32
C VAL A 138 4.25 -1.31 -9.56
N VAL A 139 3.77 -0.07 -9.76
CA VAL A 139 4.64 1.11 -9.88
C VAL A 139 5.49 1.31 -8.61
N GLU A 140 4.91 1.18 -7.41
CA GLU A 140 5.66 1.24 -6.15
C GLU A 140 6.76 0.17 -6.08
N GLN A 141 6.50 -1.05 -6.57
CA GLN A 141 7.51 -2.12 -6.65
C GLN A 141 8.62 -1.81 -7.66
N GLU A 142 8.27 -1.25 -8.82
CA GLU A 142 9.25 -0.82 -9.82
C GLU A 142 10.20 0.24 -9.24
N LEU A 143 9.67 1.26 -8.55
CA LEU A 143 10.47 2.29 -7.89
C LEU A 143 11.26 1.74 -6.70
N GLY A 144 10.68 0.80 -5.95
CA GLY A 144 11.35 0.05 -4.89
C GLY A 144 12.58 -0.70 -5.38
N SER A 145 12.50 -1.32 -6.56
CA SER A 145 13.64 -1.99 -7.20
C SER A 145 14.81 -1.04 -7.54
N LYS A 146 14.53 0.28 -7.60
CA LYS A 146 15.53 1.35 -7.79
C LYS A 146 16.01 1.97 -6.46
N GLY A 147 15.51 1.49 -5.31
CA GLY A 147 15.89 1.96 -3.98
C GLY A 147 15.05 3.10 -3.42
N PHE A 148 13.89 3.39 -4.02
CA PHE A 148 12.96 4.39 -3.49
C PHE A 148 11.88 3.74 -2.62
N ALA A 149 11.57 4.38 -1.49
CA ALA A 149 10.28 4.19 -0.83
C ALA A 149 9.29 5.23 -1.41
N VAL A 150 8.21 4.76 -2.03
CA VAL A 150 7.12 5.61 -2.52
C VAL A 150 6.12 5.82 -1.38
N LEU A 151 5.91 7.08 -0.98
CA LEU A 151 5.03 7.43 0.13
C LEU A 151 3.64 7.83 -0.36
N SER A 152 3.58 8.49 -1.52
CA SER A 152 2.35 8.77 -2.22
C SER A 152 2.65 9.06 -3.69
N PHE A 153 1.63 8.93 -4.54
CA PHE A 153 1.62 9.65 -5.80
C PHE A 153 1.60 11.17 -5.54
N TRP A 154 2.08 11.94 -6.51
CA TRP A 154 2.02 13.39 -6.55
C TRP A 154 1.46 13.79 -7.92
N ASN A 155 0.17 14.10 -7.94
CA ASN A 155 -0.54 14.40 -9.18
C ASN A 155 -0.43 15.88 -9.55
N THR A 156 -0.13 16.13 -10.82
CA THR A 156 -0.15 17.44 -11.45
C THR A 156 -1.18 17.49 -12.58
N ALA A 157 -1.48 18.68 -13.12
CA ALA A 157 -2.38 18.78 -14.25
C ALA A 157 -1.83 18.01 -15.46
N ALA A 158 -2.72 17.38 -16.22
CA ALA A 158 -2.37 16.74 -17.47
C ALA A 158 -1.91 17.81 -18.49
N SER A 159 -0.95 17.45 -19.33
CA SER A 159 -0.54 18.33 -20.43
C SER A 159 -1.64 18.38 -21.49
N SER A 160 -1.75 19.53 -22.16
CA SER A 160 -2.60 19.78 -23.30
C SER A 160 -1.77 20.24 -24.50
N ILE A 161 -2.30 20.10 -25.71
CA ILE A 161 -1.69 20.70 -26.91
C ILE A 161 -2.46 21.96 -27.27
N VAL A 162 -1.75 23.09 -27.34
CA VAL A 162 -2.30 24.37 -27.77
C VAL A 162 -1.81 24.66 -29.18
N THR A 163 -2.74 24.84 -30.12
CA THR A 163 -2.46 25.04 -31.54
C THR A 163 -2.81 26.47 -31.95
N LYS A 164 -2.08 27.04 -32.92
CA LYS A 164 -2.44 28.29 -33.60
C LYS A 164 -3.49 28.10 -34.70
N THR A 165 -3.69 26.87 -35.14
CA THR A 165 -4.66 26.48 -36.15
C THR A 165 -5.86 25.81 -35.51
N SER A 166 -7.05 25.97 -36.10
CA SER A 166 -8.22 25.24 -35.65
C SER A 166 -8.05 23.75 -35.97
N VAL A 167 -8.14 22.93 -34.94
CA VAL A 167 -8.21 21.47 -35.02
C VAL A 167 -9.64 21.05 -34.72
N ASN A 168 -10.17 20.10 -35.49
CA ASN A 168 -11.49 19.48 -35.29
C ASN A 168 -11.42 17.95 -35.30
N THR A 169 -10.42 17.38 -35.97
CA THR A 169 -10.18 15.94 -36.09
C THR A 169 -8.70 15.62 -35.88
N ALA A 170 -8.38 14.35 -35.59
CA ALA A 170 -6.98 13.91 -35.46
C ALA A 170 -6.16 14.19 -36.74
N GLY A 171 -6.79 14.12 -37.91
CA GLY A 171 -6.14 14.41 -39.20
C GLY A 171 -5.64 15.84 -39.35
N ASP A 172 -6.19 16.79 -38.59
CA ASP A 172 -5.75 18.19 -38.63
C ASP A 172 -4.40 18.41 -37.91
N LEU A 173 -3.91 17.40 -37.16
CA LEU A 173 -2.58 17.42 -36.55
C LEU A 173 -1.46 17.07 -37.54
N MET A 174 -1.82 16.50 -38.70
CA MET A 174 -0.85 16.05 -39.69
C MET A 174 -0.02 17.21 -40.23
N GLY A 175 1.30 17.08 -40.15
CA GLY A 175 2.28 18.05 -40.62
C GLY A 175 2.49 19.26 -39.68
N LEU A 176 1.71 19.39 -38.60
CA LEU A 176 1.94 20.46 -37.62
C LEU A 176 3.29 20.29 -36.93
N LYS A 177 4.04 21.38 -36.80
CA LYS A 177 5.23 21.42 -35.95
C LYS A 177 4.80 21.64 -34.51
N ILE A 178 5.04 20.66 -33.64
CA ILE A 178 4.57 20.71 -32.26
C ILE A 178 5.77 20.76 -31.33
N SER A 179 5.93 21.85 -30.58
CA SER A 179 6.98 21.89 -29.56
C SER A 179 6.62 20.98 -28.40
N VAL A 180 7.57 20.12 -28.00
CA VAL A 180 7.41 19.22 -26.86
C VAL A 180 8.58 19.38 -25.88
N PRO A 181 8.31 19.43 -24.57
CA PRO A 181 9.37 19.51 -23.57
C PRO A 181 10.12 18.18 -23.37
N LYS A 182 9.52 17.06 -23.79
CA LYS A 182 10.00 15.71 -23.45
C LYS A 182 9.98 14.76 -24.64
N MET A 183 10.84 13.73 -24.62
CA MET A 183 10.91 12.74 -25.69
C MET A 183 9.69 11.83 -25.74
N GLN A 184 9.05 11.53 -24.61
CA GLN A 184 7.91 10.58 -24.57
C GLN A 184 6.71 11.00 -25.43
N SER A 185 6.56 12.29 -25.69
CA SER A 185 5.50 12.82 -26.54
C SER A 185 5.82 12.70 -28.04
N GLN A 186 7.09 12.50 -28.42
CA GLN A 186 7.52 12.57 -29.82
C GLN A 186 6.96 11.43 -30.65
N ASP A 187 7.08 10.19 -30.16
CA ASP A 187 6.69 9.01 -30.95
C ASP A 187 5.20 9.01 -31.27
N ILE A 188 4.37 9.32 -30.27
CA ILE A 188 2.92 9.43 -30.44
C ILE A 188 2.56 10.55 -31.43
N LEU A 189 3.23 11.70 -31.35
CA LEU A 189 2.99 12.79 -32.30
C LEU A 189 3.45 12.45 -33.73
N ILE A 190 4.54 11.70 -33.88
CA ILE A 190 5.00 11.20 -35.18
C ILE A 190 3.98 10.20 -35.74
N GLU A 191 3.43 9.30 -34.93
CA GLU A 191 2.37 8.39 -35.33
C GLU A 191 1.10 9.12 -35.78
N MET A 192 0.76 10.24 -35.12
CA MET A 192 -0.31 11.15 -35.53
C MET A 192 0.01 11.94 -36.81
N GLY A 193 1.22 11.82 -37.36
CA GLY A 193 1.68 12.52 -38.55
C GLY A 193 2.16 13.95 -38.31
N ALA A 194 2.29 14.38 -37.05
CA ALA A 194 2.87 15.67 -36.68
C ALA A 194 4.41 15.63 -36.73
N THR A 195 5.04 16.79 -36.62
CA THR A 195 6.50 16.94 -36.56
C THR A 195 6.88 17.52 -35.18
N PRO A 196 7.23 16.68 -34.19
CA PRO A 196 7.61 17.19 -32.89
C PRO A 196 8.96 17.93 -32.94
N VAL A 197 9.10 18.98 -32.14
CA VAL A 197 10.34 19.75 -32.01
C VAL A 197 10.67 19.89 -30.52
N SER A 198 11.77 19.28 -30.08
CA SER A 198 12.16 19.33 -28.66
C SER A 198 12.73 20.70 -28.29
N MET A 199 12.15 21.35 -27.28
CA MET A 199 12.63 22.61 -26.72
C MET A 199 12.09 22.83 -25.29
N SER A 200 12.64 23.79 -24.56
CA SER A 200 12.14 24.14 -23.22
C SER A 200 10.75 24.78 -23.28
N ALA A 201 10.02 24.82 -22.15
CA ALA A 201 8.70 25.47 -22.10
C ALA A 201 8.76 26.98 -22.44
N ASP A 202 9.80 27.68 -21.96
CA ASP A 202 10.00 29.10 -22.25
C ASP A 202 10.30 29.34 -23.74
N ASP A 203 11.16 28.50 -24.34
CA ASP A 203 11.45 28.56 -25.77
C ASP A 203 10.22 28.21 -26.62
N ALA A 204 9.39 27.28 -26.16
CA ALA A 204 8.17 26.87 -26.82
C ALA A 204 7.17 28.02 -26.96
N VAL A 205 6.97 28.82 -25.90
CA VAL A 205 6.11 30.01 -25.95
C VAL A 205 6.62 31.00 -27.01
N LEU A 206 7.92 31.27 -27.02
CA LEU A 206 8.53 32.19 -27.99
C LEU A 206 8.49 31.66 -29.43
N ALA A 207 8.72 30.37 -29.60
CA ALA A 207 8.67 29.70 -30.91
C ALA A 207 7.24 29.68 -31.45
N LEU A 208 6.26 29.43 -30.58
CA LEU A 208 4.84 29.49 -30.93
C LEU A 208 4.47 30.91 -31.35
N ASP A 209 4.85 31.93 -30.56
CA ASP A 209 4.60 33.35 -30.87
C ASP A 209 5.13 33.76 -32.24
N LYS A 210 6.38 33.41 -32.52
CA LYS A 210 7.06 33.69 -33.80
C LYS A 210 6.61 32.81 -34.97
N GLY A 211 5.75 31.81 -34.74
CA GLY A 211 5.30 30.86 -35.76
C GLY A 211 6.40 29.93 -36.27
N LEU A 212 7.41 29.65 -35.44
CA LEU A 212 8.43 28.63 -35.73
C LEU A 212 7.89 27.22 -35.51
N VAL A 213 6.92 27.10 -34.60
CA VAL A 213 6.09 25.92 -34.37
C VAL A 213 4.62 26.33 -34.48
N ASP A 214 3.78 25.36 -34.85
CA ASP A 214 2.34 25.55 -35.06
C ASP A 214 1.54 25.26 -33.79
N ALA A 215 2.10 24.46 -32.88
CA ALA A 215 1.50 24.08 -31.61
C ALA A 215 2.54 23.84 -30.52
N SER A 216 2.10 23.78 -29.27
CA SER A 216 2.92 23.50 -28.10
C SER A 216 2.21 22.60 -27.09
N GLU A 217 2.91 21.57 -26.59
CA GLU A 217 2.49 20.82 -25.41
C GLU A 217 2.77 21.65 -24.13
N THR A 218 1.76 21.83 -23.29
CA THR A 218 1.87 22.58 -22.03
C THR A 218 0.88 22.09 -20.98
N SER A 219 1.23 22.20 -19.69
CA SER A 219 0.26 22.08 -18.60
C SER A 219 -0.60 23.35 -18.51
N VAL A 220 -1.92 23.21 -18.37
CA VAL A 220 -2.85 24.33 -18.20
C VAL A 220 -3.50 24.24 -16.82
N GLU A 221 -3.35 25.30 -16.03
CA GLU A 221 -3.84 25.40 -14.65
C GLU A 221 -5.01 26.42 -14.55
N SER A 222 -5.79 26.35 -13.47
CA SER A 222 -6.96 27.23 -13.24
C SER A 222 -6.64 28.73 -13.15
N ASP A 223 -5.37 29.13 -13.03
CA ASP A 223 -5.01 30.54 -12.85
C ASP A 223 -5.11 31.38 -14.13
N GLY A 224 -5.28 30.73 -15.29
CA GLY A 224 -5.44 31.38 -16.59
C GLY A 224 -4.20 32.12 -17.09
N LYS A 225 -3.03 31.90 -16.49
CA LYS A 225 -1.78 32.61 -16.83
C LYS A 225 -0.92 31.90 -17.87
N ASN A 226 -1.38 30.77 -18.40
CA ASN A 226 -0.62 30.01 -19.39
C ASN A 226 -0.37 30.86 -20.66
N ALA A 227 0.91 31.13 -20.95
CA ALA A 227 1.30 32.01 -22.05
C ALA A 227 0.98 31.41 -23.43
N SER A 228 1.04 30.08 -23.58
CA SER A 228 0.68 29.41 -24.84
C SER A 228 -0.79 29.66 -25.22
N LEU A 229 -1.71 29.69 -24.25
CA LEU A 229 -3.11 30.03 -24.50
C LEU A 229 -3.27 31.45 -25.05
N GLN A 230 -2.51 32.40 -24.49
CA GLN A 230 -2.60 33.82 -24.86
C GLN A 230 -2.01 34.10 -26.25
N THR A 231 -1.02 33.31 -26.65
CA THR A 231 -0.30 33.44 -27.93
C THR A 231 -0.98 32.74 -29.11
N ALA A 232 -1.95 31.87 -28.84
CA ALA A 232 -2.56 30.98 -29.84
C ALA A 232 -3.96 31.41 -30.34
N GLU A 233 -4.32 32.69 -30.19
CA GLU A 233 -5.66 33.20 -30.52
C GLU A 233 -6.18 32.67 -31.88
N GLY A 234 -7.40 32.12 -31.88
CA GLY A 234 -8.05 31.57 -33.08
C GLY A 234 -7.74 30.10 -33.40
N GLY A 235 -6.88 29.43 -32.62
CA GLY A 235 -6.61 28.00 -32.73
C GLY A 235 -7.41 27.14 -31.74
N SER A 236 -6.82 26.03 -31.29
CA SER A 236 -7.47 25.04 -30.41
C SER A 236 -6.65 24.72 -29.16
N LEU A 237 -7.34 24.42 -28.06
CA LEU A 237 -6.83 23.72 -26.89
C LEU A 237 -7.31 22.27 -26.94
N LEU A 238 -6.38 21.32 -27.08
CA LEU A 238 -6.63 19.88 -27.02
C LEU A 238 -6.17 19.34 -25.67
N ALA A 239 -7.13 19.07 -24.79
CA ALA A 239 -6.89 18.62 -23.42
C ALA A 239 -6.59 17.12 -23.31
N GLN A 240 -6.02 16.72 -22.16
CA GLN A 240 -5.74 15.32 -21.78
C GLN A 240 -4.79 14.58 -22.71
N PHE A 241 -3.68 15.25 -23.08
CA PHE A 241 -2.67 14.62 -23.92
C PHE A 241 -1.79 13.64 -23.15
N ARG A 242 -1.26 14.04 -21.98
CA ARG A 242 -0.34 13.20 -21.19
C ARG A 242 -0.51 13.44 -19.69
N HIS A 243 -0.59 12.34 -18.95
CA HIS A 243 -0.69 12.28 -17.50
C HIS A 243 0.66 11.83 -16.92
N GLU A 244 1.56 12.77 -16.66
CA GLU A 244 2.85 12.39 -16.07
C GLU A 244 2.68 11.90 -14.63
N GLN A 245 3.33 10.78 -14.33
CA GLN A 245 3.36 10.26 -12.97
C GLN A 245 4.34 11.07 -12.12
N GLY A 246 3.89 11.49 -10.94
CA GLY A 246 4.72 12.11 -9.92
C GLY A 246 4.61 11.33 -8.61
N PHE A 247 5.63 11.46 -7.77
CA PHE A 247 5.78 10.69 -6.54
C PHE A 247 6.36 11.57 -5.43
N LEU A 248 5.87 11.39 -4.20
CA LEU A 248 6.64 11.71 -3.01
C LEU A 248 7.47 10.47 -2.64
N VAL A 249 8.79 10.61 -2.66
CA VAL A 249 9.73 9.50 -2.43
C VAL A 249 10.73 9.80 -1.32
N ALA A 250 11.22 8.73 -0.71
CA ALA A 250 12.40 8.70 0.14
C ALA A 250 13.42 7.69 -0.41
N ASN A 251 14.68 7.77 0.05
CA ASN A 251 15.56 6.61 -0.03
C ASN A 251 15.01 5.50 0.90
N GLU A 252 14.89 4.28 0.38
CA GLU A 252 14.22 3.19 1.10
C GLU A 252 14.92 2.81 2.41
N GLU A 253 16.25 2.74 2.42
CA GLU A 253 17.02 2.44 3.64
C GLU A 253 16.83 3.53 4.71
N ALA A 254 16.91 4.80 4.30
CA ALA A 254 16.69 5.93 5.19
C ALA A 254 15.25 5.95 5.74
N TRP A 255 14.25 5.66 4.90
CA TRP A 255 12.84 5.54 5.30
C TRP A 255 12.63 4.44 6.35
N LEU A 256 13.22 3.27 6.12
CA LEU A 256 13.15 2.13 7.04
C LEU A 256 13.92 2.37 8.35
N GLY A 257 14.88 3.29 8.34
CA GLY A 257 15.61 3.78 9.52
C GLY A 257 14.81 4.74 10.41
N LEU A 258 13.70 5.32 9.92
CA LEU A 258 12.81 6.16 10.72
C LEU A 258 12.04 5.34 11.75
N ARG A 259 11.66 5.99 12.85
CA ARG A 259 10.76 5.39 13.85
C ARG A 259 9.37 5.20 13.28
N GLN A 260 8.61 4.26 13.82
CA GLN A 260 7.24 3.98 13.39
C GLN A 260 6.33 5.20 13.54
N ARG A 261 6.45 5.96 14.63
CA ARG A 261 5.69 7.23 14.81
C ARG A 261 6.00 8.22 13.68
N GLU A 262 7.27 8.36 13.33
CA GLU A 262 7.73 9.28 12.30
C GLU A 262 7.21 8.87 10.91
N ARG A 263 7.36 7.59 10.54
CA ARG A 263 6.81 7.05 9.29
C ARG A 263 5.30 7.24 9.20
N ALA A 264 4.57 6.88 10.25
CA ALA A 264 3.11 7.02 10.29
C ALA A 264 2.68 8.47 10.10
N ALA A 265 3.33 9.42 10.77
CA ALA A 265 3.03 10.84 10.64
C ALA A 265 3.32 11.38 9.23
N ILE A 266 4.45 10.98 8.62
CA ILE A 266 4.80 11.39 7.25
C ILE A 266 3.81 10.78 6.24
N GLN A 267 3.44 9.51 6.41
CA GLN A 267 2.48 8.82 5.55
C GLN A 267 1.10 9.49 5.60
N GLU A 268 0.59 9.78 6.80
CA GLU A 268 -0.70 10.49 6.96
C GLU A 268 -0.67 11.89 6.34
N ALA A 269 0.46 12.60 6.48
CA ALA A 269 0.66 13.90 5.85
C ALA A 269 0.67 13.81 4.31
N ALA A 270 1.32 12.78 3.76
CA ALA A 270 1.37 12.53 2.31
C ALA A 270 -0.02 12.20 1.74
N GLU A 271 -0.80 11.37 2.44
CA GLU A 271 -2.18 11.04 2.07
C GLU A 271 -3.09 12.27 2.05
N GLU A 272 -2.97 13.18 3.02
CA GLU A 272 -3.72 14.44 2.99
C GLU A 272 -3.23 15.37 1.88
N ALA A 273 -1.91 15.46 1.66
CA ALA A 273 -1.35 16.28 0.60
C ALA A 273 -1.80 15.83 -0.79
N VAL A 274 -1.85 14.52 -1.07
CA VAL A 274 -2.32 14.00 -2.36
C VAL A 274 -3.80 14.29 -2.58
N ARG A 275 -4.64 14.19 -1.53
CA ARG A 275 -6.07 14.55 -1.63
C ARG A 275 -6.26 16.01 -2.07
N GLN A 276 -5.50 16.92 -1.49
CA GLN A 276 -5.56 18.34 -1.84
C GLN A 276 -5.05 18.61 -3.26
N ALA A 277 -3.96 17.94 -3.67
CA ALA A 277 -3.42 18.05 -5.03
C ALA A 277 -4.41 17.53 -6.09
N ARG A 278 -4.97 16.34 -5.89
CA ARG A 278 -5.97 15.74 -6.79
C ARG A 278 -7.20 16.63 -6.95
N LEU A 279 -7.67 17.26 -5.86
CA LEU A 279 -8.78 18.22 -5.94
C LEU A 279 -8.43 19.46 -6.77
N ALA A 280 -7.19 19.96 -6.69
CA ALA A 280 -6.73 21.06 -7.53
C ALA A 280 -6.62 20.66 -9.01
N VAL A 281 -6.13 19.45 -9.30
CA VAL A 281 -6.07 18.90 -10.66
C VAL A 281 -7.46 18.80 -11.29
N LEU A 282 -8.45 18.25 -10.56
CA LEU A 282 -9.83 18.16 -11.07
C LEU A 282 -10.47 19.52 -11.34
N ARG A 283 -10.12 20.54 -10.56
CA ARG A 283 -10.58 21.92 -10.81
C ARG A 283 -9.93 22.51 -12.05
N ALA A 284 -8.61 22.36 -12.21
CA ALA A 284 -7.88 22.81 -13.39
C ALA A 284 -8.46 22.19 -14.66
N GLU A 285 -8.71 20.89 -14.64
CA GLU A 285 -9.33 20.16 -15.74
C GLU A 285 -10.76 20.65 -16.06
N ALA A 286 -11.58 20.90 -15.04
CA ALA A 286 -12.94 21.41 -15.23
C ALA A 286 -12.99 22.85 -15.81
N ASP A 287 -11.94 23.66 -15.56
CA ASP A 287 -11.86 25.05 -16.03
C ASP A 287 -11.38 25.18 -17.49
N LEU A 288 -10.78 24.14 -18.08
CA LEU A 288 -10.19 24.19 -19.42
C LEU A 288 -11.14 24.73 -20.51
N PRO A 289 -12.43 24.35 -20.59
CA PRO A 289 -13.33 24.90 -21.59
C PRO A 289 -13.57 26.40 -21.44
N MET A 290 -13.62 26.89 -20.18
CA MET A 290 -13.78 28.31 -19.91
C MET A 290 -12.51 29.09 -20.25
N LEU A 291 -11.34 28.54 -19.92
CA LEU A 291 -10.04 29.13 -20.24
C LEU A 291 -9.80 29.20 -21.75
N ALA A 292 -10.14 28.15 -22.50
CA ALA A 292 -10.10 28.15 -23.96
C ALA A 292 -10.98 29.27 -24.54
N LYS A 293 -12.23 29.37 -24.07
CA LYS A 293 -13.17 30.41 -24.51
C LYS A 293 -12.66 31.82 -24.19
N ALA A 294 -12.10 32.03 -23.00
CA ALA A 294 -11.55 33.32 -22.58
C ALA A 294 -10.39 33.78 -23.49
N ASN A 295 -9.62 32.84 -24.02
CA ASN A 295 -8.51 33.08 -24.95
C ASN A 295 -8.90 32.92 -26.43
N ARG A 296 -10.21 32.82 -26.74
CA ARG A 296 -10.74 32.67 -28.12
C ARG A 296 -10.17 31.44 -28.85
N LEU A 297 -10.03 30.34 -28.13
CA LEU A 297 -9.65 29.02 -28.65
C LEU A 297 -10.88 28.12 -28.73
N SER A 298 -10.93 27.22 -29.72
CA SER A 298 -11.78 26.03 -29.64
C SER A 298 -11.28 25.08 -28.56
N TYR A 299 -12.18 24.37 -27.88
CA TYR A 299 -11.84 23.37 -26.89
C TYR A 299 -12.20 21.97 -27.40
N LEU A 300 -11.24 21.06 -27.31
CA LEU A 300 -11.37 19.63 -27.60
C LEU A 300 -10.65 18.83 -26.52
N SER A 301 -10.98 17.55 -26.40
CA SER A 301 -10.24 16.59 -25.59
C SER A 301 -9.77 15.45 -26.50
N PHE A 302 -8.56 14.93 -26.27
CA PHE A 302 -8.08 13.75 -26.99
C PHE A 302 -8.96 12.52 -26.79
N THR A 303 -9.70 12.44 -25.68
CA THR A 303 -10.72 11.39 -25.47
C THR A 303 -11.86 11.43 -26.47
N THR A 304 -12.16 12.59 -27.06
CA THR A 304 -13.22 12.72 -28.07
C THR A 304 -12.76 12.38 -29.49
N LEU A 305 -11.47 12.07 -29.67
CA LEU A 305 -10.87 11.74 -30.97
C LEU A 305 -10.78 10.23 -31.24
N ASP A 306 -11.27 9.36 -30.32
CA ASP A 306 -11.47 7.89 -30.34
C ASP A 306 -10.35 6.95 -30.90
N THR A 307 -9.65 7.29 -31.98
CA THR A 307 -8.62 6.46 -32.62
C THR A 307 -7.27 6.46 -31.91
N GLU A 308 -7.00 7.48 -31.12
CA GLU A 308 -5.63 7.79 -30.67
C GLU A 308 -5.15 6.95 -29.48
N GLN A 309 -6.06 6.57 -28.57
CA GLN A 309 -5.69 5.73 -27.42
C GLN A 309 -5.27 4.31 -27.84
N THR A 310 -5.89 3.78 -28.91
CA THR A 310 -5.53 2.46 -29.44
C THR A 310 -4.16 2.49 -30.10
N ALA A 311 -3.85 3.56 -30.85
CA ALA A 311 -2.53 3.77 -31.44
C ALA A 311 -1.46 3.91 -30.36
N ALA A 312 -1.70 4.73 -29.33
CA ALA A 312 -0.75 4.91 -28.24
C ALA A 312 -0.45 3.61 -27.47
N ARG A 313 -1.48 2.80 -27.17
CA ARG A 313 -1.29 1.47 -26.56
C ARG A 313 -0.49 0.55 -27.46
N ALA A 314 -0.77 0.55 -28.76
CA ALA A 314 -0.05 -0.27 -29.72
C ALA A 314 1.41 0.18 -29.86
N SER A 315 1.67 1.49 -29.82
CA SER A 315 3.03 2.04 -29.84
C SER A 315 3.82 1.58 -28.63
N TRP A 316 3.30 1.87 -27.44
CA TRP A 316 3.96 1.50 -26.20
C TRP A 316 4.19 -0.02 -26.09
N LEU A 317 3.23 -0.84 -26.52
CA LEU A 317 3.37 -2.30 -26.47
C LEU A 317 4.48 -2.85 -27.38
N ARG A 318 4.79 -2.16 -28.49
CA ARG A 318 5.91 -2.57 -29.36
C ARG A 318 7.24 -2.43 -28.62
N ASP A 319 7.36 -1.45 -27.75
CA ASP A 319 8.59 -1.15 -27.01
C ASP A 319 8.67 -2.00 -25.72
N ALA A 320 7.55 -2.15 -24.99
CA ALA A 320 7.49 -2.86 -23.70
C ALA A 320 7.49 -4.40 -23.78
N GLY A 321 7.36 -4.98 -24.97
CA GLY A 321 7.45 -6.43 -25.18
C GLY A 321 6.41 -7.27 -24.42
N SER A 322 6.80 -8.48 -23.99
CA SER A 322 5.87 -9.45 -23.39
C SER A 322 5.37 -9.08 -22.00
N GLU A 323 6.18 -8.37 -21.21
CA GLU A 323 5.78 -7.87 -19.89
C GLU A 323 4.73 -6.76 -20.06
N GLY A 324 4.89 -5.92 -21.08
CA GLY A 324 3.92 -4.85 -21.36
C GLY A 324 2.50 -5.35 -21.64
N LYS A 325 2.36 -6.53 -22.25
CA LYS A 325 1.04 -7.15 -22.48
C LYS A 325 0.30 -7.42 -21.16
N ALA A 326 1.00 -7.94 -20.14
CA ALA A 326 0.38 -8.25 -18.85
C ALA A 326 -0.05 -6.97 -18.12
N VAL A 327 0.75 -5.90 -18.23
CA VAL A 327 0.44 -4.59 -17.65
C VAL A 327 -0.77 -3.95 -18.34
N LEU A 328 -0.89 -4.06 -19.67
CA LEU A 328 -2.08 -3.59 -20.41
C LEU A 328 -3.34 -4.38 -20.07
N GLU A 329 -3.24 -5.71 -19.94
CA GLU A 329 -4.36 -6.54 -19.50
C GLU A 329 -4.83 -6.12 -18.10
N LEU A 330 -3.90 -5.76 -17.22
CA LEU A 330 -4.19 -5.25 -15.88
C LEU A 330 -4.85 -3.88 -15.92
N LEU A 331 -4.34 -2.95 -16.75
CA LEU A 331 -4.95 -1.64 -16.96
C LEU A 331 -6.40 -1.77 -17.48
N ASP A 332 -6.62 -2.65 -18.46
CA ASP A 332 -7.94 -2.96 -19.00
C ASP A 332 -8.90 -3.51 -17.94
N GLU A 333 -8.41 -4.37 -17.05
CA GLU A 333 -9.19 -4.90 -15.94
C GLU A 333 -9.62 -3.76 -15.01
N VAL A 334 -8.66 -2.92 -14.58
CA VAL A 334 -8.91 -1.74 -13.72
C VAL A 334 -9.93 -0.79 -14.35
N GLN A 335 -9.75 -0.42 -15.62
CA GLN A 335 -10.59 0.56 -16.32
C GLN A 335 -12.01 0.07 -16.64
N ARG A 336 -12.22 -1.24 -16.87
CA ARG A 336 -13.58 -1.80 -17.08
C ARG A 336 -14.45 -1.75 -15.82
N THR A 337 -13.87 -1.40 -14.69
CA THR A 337 -14.52 -1.56 -13.40
C THR A 337 -14.98 -0.23 -12.88
N GLN A 338 -16.29 -0.08 -12.76
CA GLN A 338 -16.84 1.07 -12.04
C GLN A 338 -16.54 0.91 -10.54
N PRO A 339 -16.09 1.98 -9.86
CA PRO A 339 -16.04 1.99 -8.41
C PRO A 339 -17.45 1.68 -7.90
N THR A 340 -17.64 0.47 -7.38
CA THR A 340 -18.86 0.17 -6.67
C THR A 340 -18.66 0.77 -5.29
N PRO A 341 -19.45 1.77 -4.88
CA PRO A 341 -19.39 2.23 -3.50
C PRO A 341 -19.57 1.01 -2.62
N PRO A 342 -18.72 0.80 -1.59
CA PRO A 342 -18.95 -0.28 -0.65
C PRO A 342 -20.38 -0.14 -0.15
N VAL A 343 -21.23 -1.13 -0.44
CA VAL A 343 -22.63 -1.10 -0.02
C VAL A 343 -22.59 -0.92 1.49
N PRO A 344 -23.04 0.24 2.04
CA PRO A 344 -23.00 0.45 3.47
C PRO A 344 -23.95 -0.56 4.07
N LEU A 345 -23.41 -1.63 4.66
CA LEU A 345 -24.23 -2.50 5.47
C LEU A 345 -24.64 -1.72 6.71
N ALA A 346 -25.92 -1.83 7.05
CA ALA A 346 -26.43 -1.28 8.29
C ALA A 346 -25.56 -1.78 9.46
N PRO A 347 -25.23 -0.93 10.44
CA PRO A 347 -24.55 -1.38 11.65
C PRO A 347 -25.36 -2.50 12.28
N VAL A 348 -24.78 -3.71 12.36
CA VAL A 348 -25.40 -4.80 13.11
C VAL A 348 -25.14 -4.52 14.58
N LEU A 349 -26.19 -4.30 15.38
CA LEU A 349 -26.07 -4.23 16.83
C LEU A 349 -25.55 -5.55 17.35
N ARG A 350 -24.29 -5.58 17.81
CA ARG A 350 -23.67 -6.78 18.37
C ARG A 350 -23.65 -6.68 19.89
N SER A 351 -24.32 -7.62 20.55
CA SER A 351 -24.50 -7.62 22.01
C SER A 351 -23.47 -8.48 22.75
N ALA A 352 -22.37 -8.89 22.12
CA ALA A 352 -21.36 -9.74 22.74
C ALA A 352 -20.31 -8.91 23.48
N ALA A 353 -19.86 -9.41 24.64
CA ALA A 353 -18.66 -8.88 25.29
C ALA A 353 -17.47 -8.93 24.31
N PRO A 354 -16.62 -7.89 24.27
CA PRO A 354 -15.48 -7.84 23.36
C PRO A 354 -14.55 -9.03 23.59
N ALA A 355 -14.04 -9.63 22.50
CA ALA A 355 -13.00 -10.65 22.60
C ALA A 355 -11.74 -10.04 23.23
N ARG A 356 -11.07 -10.80 24.09
CA ARG A 356 -9.75 -10.38 24.60
C ARG A 356 -8.72 -10.53 23.49
N ILE A 357 -7.98 -9.46 23.23
CA ILE A 357 -6.96 -9.42 22.18
C ILE A 357 -5.59 -9.41 22.84
N PHE A 358 -4.73 -10.32 22.39
CA PHE A 358 -3.34 -10.46 22.78
C PHE A 358 -2.45 -10.30 21.56
N PHE A 359 -1.19 -9.97 21.76
CA PHE A 359 -0.20 -10.01 20.68
C PHE A 359 1.06 -10.75 21.12
N ALA A 360 1.75 -11.33 20.14
CA ALA A 360 3.14 -11.75 20.23
C ALA A 360 3.87 -11.23 19.00
N THR A 361 5.00 -10.55 19.19
CA THR A 361 5.72 -9.89 18.10
C THR A 361 7.24 -10.07 18.21
N ASN A 362 7.86 -10.29 17.06
CA ASN A 362 9.31 -10.24 16.84
C ASN A 362 9.71 -8.99 16.03
N ARG A 363 8.91 -7.94 16.10
CA ARG A 363 9.29 -6.59 15.66
C ARG A 363 10.22 -5.95 16.68
N ASN A 364 11.04 -5.00 16.23
CA ASN A 364 11.79 -4.13 17.13
C ASN A 364 10.84 -3.30 18.01
N ASP A 365 11.09 -3.27 19.31
CA ASP A 365 10.42 -2.36 20.24
C ASP A 365 11.18 -1.02 20.23
N GLU A 366 10.54 0.03 19.74
CA GLU A 366 11.09 1.39 19.68
C GLU A 366 10.82 2.18 20.96
N GLY A 367 10.10 1.60 21.92
CA GLY A 367 9.83 2.19 23.22
C GLY A 367 8.84 3.35 23.22
N ASP A 368 8.07 3.51 22.14
CA ASP A 368 7.04 4.55 22.07
C ASP A 368 5.95 4.30 23.14
N PRO A 369 5.55 5.33 23.92
CA PRO A 369 4.51 5.17 24.93
C PRO A 369 3.12 4.92 24.31
N ASN A 370 2.88 5.35 23.07
CA ASN A 370 1.68 5.02 22.33
C ASN A 370 1.89 3.67 21.64
N LEU A 371 1.10 2.68 22.03
CA LEU A 371 1.23 1.30 21.55
C LEU A 371 1.08 1.20 20.02
N SER A 372 0.30 2.09 19.39
CA SER A 372 0.16 2.14 17.93
C SER A 372 1.50 2.35 17.20
N TYR A 373 2.46 3.00 17.84
CA TYR A 373 3.77 3.33 17.26
C TYR A 373 4.94 2.63 17.95
N ARG A 374 4.68 1.75 18.91
CA ARG A 374 5.73 1.15 19.73
C ARG A 374 6.58 0.15 18.97
N PHE A 375 5.97 -0.66 18.12
CA PHE A 375 6.66 -1.71 17.39
C PHE A 375 6.89 -1.30 15.93
N GLY A 376 8.16 -1.27 15.53
CA GLY A 376 8.56 -0.89 14.18
C GLY A 376 8.47 -2.01 13.16
N VAL A 377 9.18 -1.83 12.05
CA VAL A 377 9.22 -2.76 10.90
C VAL A 377 10.49 -3.61 10.87
N GLN A 378 11.45 -3.34 11.73
CA GLN A 378 12.72 -4.08 11.76
C GLN A 378 12.56 -5.40 12.51
N ARG A 379 13.35 -6.38 12.10
CA ARG A 379 13.45 -7.70 12.75
C ARG A 379 14.20 -7.55 14.07
N THR A 380 13.64 -8.06 15.16
CA THR A 380 14.37 -8.13 16.45
C THR A 380 15.11 -9.46 16.58
N SER A 381 16.35 -9.41 17.08
CA SER A 381 17.08 -10.60 17.54
C SER A 381 16.80 -10.97 19.00
N ALA A 382 16.00 -10.15 19.70
CA ALA A 382 15.57 -10.41 21.07
C ALA A 382 14.46 -11.46 21.11
N LEU A 383 14.04 -11.86 22.33
CA LEU A 383 12.89 -12.73 22.54
C LEU A 383 11.59 -12.06 22.03
N LEU A 384 10.55 -12.88 21.79
CA LEU A 384 9.20 -12.38 21.51
C LEU A 384 8.73 -11.43 22.61
N ASN A 385 8.14 -10.31 22.21
CA ASN A 385 7.39 -9.42 23.09
C ASN A 385 5.90 -9.74 22.99
N CYS A 386 5.19 -9.74 24.10
CA CYS A 386 3.76 -9.99 24.14
C CYS A 386 3.03 -9.21 25.24
N GLY A 387 1.72 -9.10 25.07
CA GLY A 387 0.86 -8.41 26.01
C GLY A 387 -0.61 -8.55 25.63
N GLU A 388 -1.47 -8.08 26.53
CA GLU A 388 -2.90 -7.91 26.28
C GLU A 388 -3.19 -6.49 25.81
N ILE A 389 -4.08 -6.36 24.84
CA ILE A 389 -4.54 -5.10 24.28
C ILE A 389 -5.80 -4.67 25.02
N GLU A 390 -5.73 -3.49 25.63
CA GLU A 390 -6.91 -2.71 25.99
C GLU A 390 -7.34 -1.89 24.78
N TYR A 391 -8.65 -1.87 24.48
CA TYR A 391 -9.18 -1.11 23.37
C TYR A 391 -10.60 -0.61 23.67
N THR A 392 -10.99 0.49 23.03
CA THR A 392 -12.32 1.08 23.18
C THR A 392 -13.32 0.37 22.26
N PRO A 393 -14.39 -0.27 22.75
CA PRO A 393 -15.34 -0.94 21.87
C PRO A 393 -16.08 0.03 20.94
N GLU A 394 -16.29 -0.36 19.68
CA GLU A 394 -17.05 0.39 18.67
C GLU A 394 -18.32 -0.38 18.25
N PRO A 395 -19.41 -0.36 19.04
CA PRO A 395 -20.59 -1.20 18.79
C PRO A 395 -21.32 -0.89 17.48
N HIS A 396 -21.10 0.30 16.90
CA HIS A 396 -21.72 0.76 15.65
C HIS A 396 -20.77 0.75 14.45
N ARG A 397 -19.57 0.16 14.59
CA ARG A 397 -18.63 0.02 13.46
C ARG A 397 -19.28 -0.78 12.33
N ALA A 398 -19.19 -0.26 11.11
CA ALA A 398 -19.65 -0.98 9.93
C ALA A 398 -18.83 -2.26 9.70
N PHE A 399 -19.49 -3.33 9.27
CA PHE A 399 -18.86 -4.63 8.99
C PHE A 399 -17.66 -4.47 8.05
N GLY A 400 -16.55 -5.15 8.32
CA GLY A 400 -15.36 -5.16 7.45
C GLY A 400 -14.52 -3.89 7.51
N ARG A 401 -14.96 -2.84 8.24
CA ARG A 401 -14.12 -1.65 8.46
C ARG A 401 -13.11 -1.89 9.57
N SER A 402 -11.91 -1.33 9.44
CA SER A 402 -10.91 -1.37 10.50
C SER A 402 -11.42 -0.70 11.79
N HIS A 403 -10.89 -1.16 12.93
CA HIS A 403 -11.14 -0.52 14.22
C HIS A 403 -10.38 0.80 14.32
N THR A 404 -11.05 1.88 14.72
CA THR A 404 -10.44 3.24 14.77
C THR A 404 -10.17 3.75 16.19
N GLY A 405 -10.75 3.11 17.21
CA GLY A 405 -10.60 3.48 18.62
C GLY A 405 -9.18 3.35 19.15
N GLY A 406 -8.93 3.95 20.32
CA GLY A 406 -7.63 3.87 20.98
C GLY A 406 -7.29 2.45 21.41
N ILE A 407 -6.01 2.07 21.25
CA ILE A 407 -5.44 0.83 21.76
C ILE A 407 -4.33 1.13 22.78
N ALA A 408 -4.21 0.30 23.81
CA ALA A 408 -3.21 0.43 24.86
C ALA A 408 -2.77 -0.95 25.37
N LEU A 409 -1.65 -0.99 26.08
CA LEU A 409 -1.20 -2.19 26.77
C LEU A 409 -1.95 -2.30 28.10
N ALA A 410 -2.63 -3.42 28.35
CA ALA A 410 -3.40 -3.62 29.59
C ALA A 410 -2.54 -3.66 30.87
N GLY A 411 -1.25 -3.98 30.71
CA GLY A 411 -0.27 -4.05 31.80
C GLY A 411 0.77 -2.92 31.72
N SER A 412 1.53 -2.74 32.80
CA SER A 412 2.62 -1.76 32.85
C SER A 412 3.90 -2.19 32.13
N GLN A 413 4.04 -3.49 31.80
CA GLN A 413 5.23 -4.05 31.17
C GLN A 413 4.87 -5.10 30.12
N LEU A 414 5.75 -5.23 29.12
CA LEU A 414 5.70 -6.33 28.16
C LEU A 414 6.14 -7.63 28.82
N ILE A 415 5.51 -8.72 28.41
CA ILE A 415 5.98 -10.07 28.70
C ILE A 415 6.94 -10.49 27.59
N THR A 416 8.00 -11.21 27.94
CA THR A 416 9.01 -11.66 26.97
C THR A 416 9.18 -13.17 26.97
N GLY A 417 9.44 -13.73 25.79
CA GLY A 417 9.71 -15.15 25.59
C GLY A 417 8.47 -15.98 25.26
N ALA A 418 8.63 -16.93 24.35
CA ALA A 418 7.54 -17.72 23.77
C ALA A 418 6.68 -18.45 24.82
N LYS A 419 7.31 -19.06 25.84
CA LYS A 419 6.59 -19.77 26.92
C LYS A 419 5.74 -18.84 27.75
N SER A 420 6.28 -17.70 28.19
CA SER A 420 5.52 -16.72 28.97
C SER A 420 4.38 -16.10 28.16
N CYS A 421 4.58 -15.89 26.85
CA CYS A 421 3.51 -15.46 25.95
C CYS A 421 2.39 -16.50 25.83
N ALA A 422 2.76 -17.78 25.66
CA ALA A 422 1.81 -18.87 25.59
C ALA A 422 1.00 -19.02 26.89
N SER A 423 1.64 -18.92 28.06
CA SER A 423 0.95 -18.99 29.34
C SER A 423 -0.01 -17.80 29.55
N LEU A 424 0.40 -16.57 29.20
CA LEU A 424 -0.44 -15.37 29.29
C LEU A 424 -1.77 -15.54 28.53
N VAL A 425 -1.69 -15.93 27.25
CA VAL A 425 -2.91 -16.11 26.45
C VAL A 425 -3.70 -17.34 26.89
N SER A 426 -3.03 -18.40 27.33
CA SER A 426 -3.69 -19.65 27.72
C SER A 426 -4.49 -19.50 29.01
N GLU A 427 -4.02 -18.69 29.95
CA GLU A 427 -4.78 -18.33 31.16
C GLU A 427 -6.12 -17.70 30.80
N ALA A 428 -6.13 -16.74 29.87
CA ALA A 428 -7.35 -16.14 29.35
C ALA A 428 -8.22 -17.14 28.57
N ALA A 429 -7.58 -18.06 27.83
CA ALA A 429 -8.26 -19.03 26.98
C ALA A 429 -8.95 -20.14 27.78
N ARG A 430 -8.55 -20.41 29.04
CA ARG A 430 -9.19 -21.42 29.91
C ARG A 430 -10.71 -21.24 30.04
N ALA A 431 -11.20 -20.00 30.02
CA ALA A 431 -12.63 -19.71 30.14
C ALA A 431 -13.47 -20.23 28.96
N ASN A 432 -12.87 -20.28 27.76
CA ASN A 432 -13.53 -20.76 26.54
C ASN A 432 -12.99 -22.12 26.07
N ASP A 433 -11.94 -22.62 26.73
CA ASP A 433 -11.11 -23.76 26.32
C ASP A 433 -10.64 -23.65 24.84
N ALA A 434 -10.39 -22.41 24.40
CA ALA A 434 -10.12 -22.11 23.00
C ALA A 434 -9.28 -20.84 22.83
N VAL A 435 -8.40 -20.84 21.82
CA VAL A 435 -7.60 -19.68 21.37
C VAL A 435 -7.58 -19.62 19.84
N ILE A 436 -7.60 -18.41 19.29
CA ILE A 436 -7.42 -18.14 17.86
C ILE A 436 -6.09 -17.41 17.68
N VAL A 437 -5.16 -17.97 16.91
CA VAL A 437 -3.95 -17.28 16.47
C VAL A 437 -4.23 -16.61 15.14
N PHE A 438 -4.16 -15.28 15.11
CA PHE A 438 -4.28 -14.50 13.88
C PHE A 438 -2.90 -14.13 13.35
N ILE A 439 -2.65 -14.40 12.07
CA ILE A 439 -1.40 -14.07 11.38
C ILE A 439 -1.73 -13.13 10.21
N HIS A 440 -1.28 -11.88 10.30
CA HIS A 440 -1.53 -10.86 9.28
C HIS A 440 -0.72 -11.10 8.00
N GLY A 441 -1.09 -10.40 6.93
CA GLY A 441 -0.45 -10.47 5.63
C GLY A 441 0.75 -9.54 5.43
N TYR A 442 1.18 -9.44 4.17
CA TYR A 442 2.15 -8.47 3.64
C TYR A 442 1.71 -7.00 3.84
N ASN A 443 2.66 -6.08 3.89
CA ASN A 443 2.45 -4.62 3.97
C ASN A 443 1.52 -4.21 5.13
N ASN A 444 1.88 -4.58 6.36
CA ASN A 444 1.09 -4.22 7.53
C ASN A 444 1.97 -3.76 8.69
N SER A 445 1.63 -2.65 9.33
CA SER A 445 2.15 -2.26 10.64
C SER A 445 1.63 -3.15 11.78
N PHE A 446 2.25 -3.03 12.96
CA PHE A 446 1.74 -3.63 14.19
C PHE A 446 0.33 -3.14 14.52
N ASP A 447 0.10 -1.82 14.46
CA ASP A 447 -1.18 -1.19 14.75
C ASP A 447 -2.28 -1.71 13.81
N PHE A 448 -2.01 -1.79 12.51
CA PHE A 448 -2.94 -2.35 11.54
C PHE A 448 -3.32 -3.79 11.88
N ALA A 449 -2.33 -4.64 12.19
CA ALA A 449 -2.56 -6.05 12.52
C ALA A 449 -3.46 -6.21 13.76
N VAL A 450 -3.22 -5.41 14.80
CA VAL A 450 -4.04 -5.42 16.04
C VAL A 450 -5.46 -4.90 15.77
N ARG A 451 -5.60 -3.78 15.06
CA ARG A 451 -6.91 -3.21 14.71
C ARG A 451 -7.73 -4.13 13.83
N ARG A 452 -7.08 -4.81 12.89
CA ARG A 452 -7.71 -5.85 12.06
C ARG A 452 -8.20 -7.00 12.93
N ALA A 453 -7.44 -7.41 13.95
CA ALA A 453 -7.85 -8.44 14.89
C ALA A 453 -9.08 -8.05 15.71
N ILE A 454 -9.09 -6.82 16.25
CA ILE A 454 -10.26 -6.27 16.95
C ILE A 454 -11.48 -6.25 16.04
N ALA A 455 -11.32 -5.75 14.81
CA ALA A 455 -12.40 -5.64 13.84
C ALA A 455 -12.99 -7.02 13.49
N PHE A 456 -12.16 -8.00 13.10
CA PHE A 456 -12.69 -9.31 12.73
C PHE A 456 -13.25 -10.07 13.94
N ALA A 457 -12.66 -9.93 15.13
CA ALA A 457 -13.16 -10.59 16.33
C ALA A 457 -14.58 -10.11 16.66
N GLN A 458 -14.83 -8.81 16.49
CA GLN A 458 -16.18 -8.25 16.59
C GLN A 458 -17.06 -8.69 15.41
N ASP A 459 -16.55 -8.68 14.17
CA ASP A 459 -17.31 -9.04 12.97
C ASP A 459 -17.79 -10.48 12.97
N PHE A 460 -16.95 -11.37 13.46
CA PHE A 460 -17.21 -12.80 13.51
C PHE A 460 -17.84 -13.21 14.83
N GLU A 461 -18.08 -12.29 15.76
CA GLU A 461 -18.58 -12.54 17.12
C GLU A 461 -17.74 -13.61 17.86
N VAL A 462 -16.42 -13.48 17.76
CA VAL A 462 -15.46 -14.34 18.46
C VAL A 462 -15.55 -14.08 19.96
N LYS A 463 -15.58 -15.15 20.75
CA LYS A 463 -15.54 -15.09 22.23
C LYS A 463 -14.21 -15.60 22.81
N ALA A 464 -13.54 -16.48 22.07
CA ALA A 464 -12.22 -16.98 22.44
C ALA A 464 -11.18 -15.85 22.36
N PRO A 465 -10.15 -15.84 23.22
CA PRO A 465 -9.02 -14.93 23.06
C PRO A 465 -8.37 -15.05 21.68
N VAL A 466 -7.99 -13.91 21.12
CA VAL A 466 -7.26 -13.82 19.86
C VAL A 466 -5.81 -13.44 20.15
N LEU A 467 -4.86 -14.27 19.73
CA LEU A 467 -3.43 -13.97 19.74
C LEU A 467 -3.00 -13.48 18.36
N VAL A 468 -2.64 -12.21 18.23
CA VAL A 468 -2.05 -11.65 17.01
C VAL A 468 -0.57 -11.98 16.97
N LEU A 469 -0.14 -12.81 16.02
CA LEU A 469 1.26 -13.00 15.71
C LEU A 469 1.70 -11.90 14.74
N ALA A 470 2.22 -10.80 15.29
CA ALA A 470 2.62 -9.62 14.53
C ALA A 470 4.09 -9.73 14.09
N TRP A 471 4.33 -10.23 12.88
CA TRP A 471 5.66 -10.41 12.29
C TRP A 471 6.16 -9.14 11.59
N PRO A 472 7.48 -8.91 11.43
CA PRO A 472 8.05 -7.65 10.93
C PRO A 472 7.90 -7.47 9.41
N SER A 473 6.67 -7.22 8.99
CA SER A 473 6.35 -6.69 7.66
C SER A 473 6.77 -5.22 7.57
N GLN A 474 7.27 -4.81 6.40
CA GLN A 474 7.83 -3.48 6.14
C GLN A 474 6.84 -2.33 6.05
N ASP A 475 5.53 -2.61 6.01
CA ASP A 475 4.52 -1.54 5.93
C ASP A 475 4.73 -0.63 4.70
N THR A 476 5.17 -1.22 3.58
CA THR A 476 5.25 -0.57 2.26
C THR A 476 4.94 -1.55 1.13
N GLY A 477 4.43 -1.04 0.00
CA GLY A 477 4.09 -1.80 -1.20
C GLY A 477 5.30 -2.30 -2.02
N SER A 478 6.50 -1.74 -1.82
CA SER A 478 7.75 -2.24 -2.41
C SER A 478 8.39 -3.41 -1.64
N GLY A 479 8.02 -3.61 -0.37
CA GLY A 479 8.71 -4.48 0.58
C GLY A 479 8.51 -5.99 0.37
N TYR A 480 7.89 -6.43 -0.75
CA TYR A 480 7.43 -7.81 -0.94
C TYR A 480 8.53 -8.85 -0.72
N VAL A 481 9.70 -8.65 -1.34
CA VAL A 481 10.84 -9.59 -1.22
C VAL A 481 11.44 -9.58 0.18
N TYR A 482 11.53 -8.42 0.82
CA TYR A 482 11.99 -8.34 2.20
C TYR A 482 11.03 -9.07 3.14
N ASP A 483 9.72 -8.88 2.95
CA ASP A 483 8.69 -9.50 3.77
C ASP A 483 8.71 -11.04 3.65
N MET A 484 9.04 -11.60 2.47
CA MET A 484 9.34 -13.02 2.34
C MET A 484 10.51 -13.45 3.23
N GLY A 485 11.60 -12.68 3.27
CA GLY A 485 12.70 -12.92 4.19
C GLY A 485 12.31 -12.74 5.68
N SER A 486 11.34 -11.87 5.98
CA SER A 486 10.84 -11.66 7.35
C SER A 486 9.97 -12.83 7.82
N VAL A 487 9.23 -13.46 6.91
CA VAL A 487 8.56 -14.73 7.18
C VAL A 487 9.58 -15.81 7.56
N ASP A 488 10.66 -15.95 6.79
CA ASP A 488 11.71 -16.94 7.07
C ASP A 488 12.42 -16.63 8.40
N TYR A 489 12.68 -15.36 8.68
CA TYR A 489 13.23 -14.92 9.98
C TYR A 489 12.30 -15.26 11.15
N THR A 490 10.99 -15.11 10.95
CA THR A 490 9.97 -15.34 11.98
C THR A 490 9.84 -16.83 12.37
N ARG A 491 10.32 -17.73 11.52
CA ARG A 491 10.31 -19.19 11.74
C ARG A 491 10.88 -19.60 13.10
N ALA A 492 11.98 -18.98 13.54
CA ALA A 492 12.62 -19.31 14.81
C ALA A 492 11.69 -19.05 16.01
N PHE A 493 10.91 -17.97 15.96
CA PHE A 493 9.97 -17.59 17.01
C PHE A 493 8.71 -18.45 17.00
N VAL A 494 8.22 -18.81 15.81
CA VAL A 494 7.05 -19.71 15.65
C VAL A 494 7.35 -21.10 16.18
N LYS A 495 8.59 -21.59 15.95
CA LYS A 495 9.08 -22.87 16.48
C LYS A 495 9.06 -22.95 18.00
N GLU A 496 9.16 -21.82 18.69
CA GLU A 496 9.05 -21.78 20.14
C GLU A 496 7.62 -21.53 20.62
N LEU A 497 6.91 -20.58 19.99
CA LEU A 497 5.59 -20.13 20.42
C LEU A 497 4.50 -21.18 20.21
N ILE A 498 4.45 -21.81 19.03
CA ILE A 498 3.37 -22.74 18.69
C ILE A 498 3.44 -24.00 19.57
N PRO A 499 4.60 -24.67 19.71
CA PRO A 499 4.73 -25.76 20.69
C PRO A 499 4.37 -25.36 22.12
N ALA A 500 4.83 -24.19 22.59
CA ALA A 500 4.51 -23.72 23.93
C ALA A 500 2.99 -23.51 24.12
N LEU A 501 2.30 -22.96 23.13
CA LEU A 501 0.84 -22.79 23.16
C LEU A 501 0.11 -24.15 23.18
N LEU A 502 0.57 -25.12 22.38
CA LEU A 502 0.00 -26.47 22.36
C LEU A 502 0.35 -27.30 23.62
N ASP A 503 1.37 -26.91 24.38
CA ASP A 503 1.73 -27.49 25.67
C ASP A 503 0.77 -27.12 26.80
N GLU A 504 0.06 -26.00 26.68
CA GLU A 504 -0.93 -25.52 27.66
C GLU A 504 -2.22 -26.35 27.68
N ARG A 505 -2.40 -27.26 26.71
CA ARG A 505 -3.52 -28.22 26.62
C ARG A 505 -4.90 -27.56 26.58
N LEU A 506 -5.04 -26.50 25.78
CA LEU A 506 -6.34 -25.95 25.42
C LEU A 506 -7.08 -26.95 24.52
N GLY A 507 -8.40 -27.06 24.67
CA GLY A 507 -9.24 -27.93 23.85
C GLY A 507 -9.27 -27.53 22.37
N THR A 508 -9.12 -26.24 22.07
CA THR A 508 -9.13 -25.73 20.69
C THR A 508 -8.07 -24.66 20.44
N THR A 509 -7.14 -24.95 19.52
CA THR A 509 -6.24 -23.96 18.91
C THR A 509 -6.60 -23.84 17.44
N SER A 510 -7.03 -22.64 17.04
CA SER A 510 -7.34 -22.30 15.65
C SER A 510 -6.31 -21.31 15.10
N ILE A 511 -5.94 -21.41 13.83
CA ILE A 511 -5.13 -20.41 13.13
C ILE A 511 -5.99 -19.74 12.04
N LEU A 512 -6.02 -18.42 12.01
CA LEU A 512 -6.52 -17.61 10.90
C LEU A 512 -5.32 -16.89 10.27
N ALA A 513 -4.97 -17.24 9.04
CA ALA A 513 -3.84 -16.65 8.34
C ALA A 513 -4.29 -15.95 7.06
N HIS A 514 -3.72 -14.78 6.82
CA HIS A 514 -4.03 -13.95 5.65
C HIS A 514 -2.79 -13.81 4.75
N SER A 515 -2.98 -13.88 3.43
CA SER A 515 -1.95 -13.50 2.46
C SER A 515 -0.61 -14.22 2.71
N MET A 516 0.50 -13.48 2.71
CA MET A 516 1.86 -13.95 2.98
C MET A 516 2.02 -14.53 4.40
N GLY A 517 1.20 -14.13 5.36
CA GLY A 517 1.13 -14.74 6.70
C GLY A 517 0.77 -16.23 6.68
N SER A 518 0.14 -16.69 5.59
CA SER A 518 -0.13 -18.11 5.34
C SER A 518 1.16 -18.94 5.24
N ARG A 519 2.28 -18.33 4.84
CA ARG A 519 3.60 -18.97 4.86
C ARG A 519 4.05 -19.28 6.29
N ILE A 520 3.69 -18.45 7.26
CA ILE A 520 3.97 -18.72 8.68
C ILE A 520 3.02 -19.81 9.22
N ALA A 521 1.76 -19.81 8.80
CA ALA A 521 0.80 -20.84 9.22
C ALA A 521 1.20 -22.26 8.76
N VAL A 522 1.77 -22.42 7.56
CA VAL A 522 2.31 -23.73 7.13
C VAL A 522 3.53 -24.15 7.96
N GLN A 523 4.35 -23.21 8.43
CA GLN A 523 5.43 -23.51 9.39
C GLN A 523 4.88 -23.91 10.77
N ALA A 524 3.79 -23.27 11.22
CA ALA A 524 3.12 -23.64 12.47
C ALA A 524 2.57 -25.08 12.42
N LEU A 525 2.03 -25.51 11.27
CA LEU A 525 1.61 -26.90 11.04
C LEU A 525 2.78 -27.88 11.12
N GLU A 526 3.93 -27.54 10.54
CA GLU A 526 5.16 -28.34 10.64
C GLU A 526 5.60 -28.51 12.10
N PHE A 527 5.69 -27.42 12.88
CA PHE A 527 6.13 -27.51 14.27
C PHE A 527 5.14 -28.22 15.19
N ALA A 528 3.84 -28.10 14.91
CA ALA A 528 2.81 -28.88 15.59
C ALA A 528 2.97 -30.39 15.30
N ALA A 529 3.27 -30.75 14.04
CA ALA A 529 3.55 -32.12 13.63
C ALA A 529 4.81 -32.69 14.29
N ASP A 530 5.88 -31.90 14.41
CA ASP A 530 7.16 -32.30 15.03
C ASP A 530 6.98 -32.76 16.48
N ILE A 531 6.10 -32.09 17.24
CA ILE A 531 5.80 -32.46 18.63
C ILE A 531 4.61 -33.43 18.76
N GLY A 532 4.02 -33.83 17.64
CA GLY A 532 2.88 -34.74 17.60
C GLY A 532 1.59 -34.17 18.20
N LYS A 533 1.43 -32.85 18.26
CA LYS A 533 0.24 -32.19 18.83
C LYS A 533 -0.58 -31.50 17.75
N PRO A 534 -1.91 -31.70 17.72
CA PRO A 534 -2.71 -31.16 16.64
C PRO A 534 -3.05 -29.68 16.84
N ILE A 535 -3.09 -28.93 15.74
CA ILE A 535 -3.80 -27.64 15.63
C ILE A 535 -5.21 -27.96 15.12
N GLN A 536 -6.25 -27.68 15.90
CA GLN A 536 -7.59 -28.19 15.61
C GLN A 536 -8.15 -27.64 14.29
N ASN A 537 -7.90 -26.37 13.98
CA ASN A 537 -8.47 -25.72 12.81
C ASN A 537 -7.50 -24.71 12.19
N VAL A 538 -7.36 -24.71 10.86
CA VAL A 538 -6.56 -23.70 10.14
C VAL A 538 -7.36 -23.14 8.98
N VAL A 539 -7.51 -21.82 8.98
CA VAL A 539 -8.22 -21.06 7.95
C VAL A 539 -7.22 -20.18 7.22
N PHE A 540 -7.08 -20.42 5.93
CA PHE A 540 -6.26 -19.63 5.02
C PHE A 540 -7.15 -18.71 4.18
N VAL A 541 -6.94 -17.39 4.32
CA VAL A 541 -7.60 -16.37 3.51
C VAL A 541 -6.58 -15.82 2.52
N ALA A 542 -6.87 -15.96 1.22
CA ALA A 542 -5.97 -15.51 0.15
C ALA A 542 -4.52 -16.01 0.29
N PRO A 543 -4.25 -17.30 0.56
CA PRO A 543 -2.91 -17.73 0.91
C PRO A 543 -1.87 -17.50 -0.19
N ASP A 544 -0.93 -16.60 0.08
CA ASP A 544 0.26 -16.36 -0.74
C ASP A 544 1.37 -17.36 -0.38
N VAL A 545 1.10 -18.63 -0.64
CA VAL A 545 2.08 -19.73 -0.51
C VAL A 545 2.22 -20.39 -1.88
N PRO A 546 3.44 -20.57 -2.42
CA PRO A 546 3.61 -21.24 -3.70
C PRO A 546 2.93 -22.61 -3.67
N ARG A 547 2.14 -22.93 -4.71
CA ARG A 547 1.22 -24.07 -4.73
C ARG A 547 1.89 -25.39 -4.34
N THR A 548 3.10 -25.65 -4.84
CA THR A 548 3.86 -26.87 -4.52
C THR A 548 4.21 -26.97 -3.05
N ASN A 549 4.65 -25.87 -2.45
CA ASN A 549 5.04 -25.81 -1.04
C ASN A 549 3.81 -26.00 -0.14
N PHE A 550 2.68 -25.41 -0.51
CA PHE A 550 1.43 -25.59 0.21
C PHE A 550 0.97 -27.05 0.18
N ILE A 551 0.92 -27.68 -1.01
CA ILE A 551 0.56 -29.10 -1.15
C ILE A 551 1.49 -29.97 -0.30
N GLN A 552 2.81 -29.76 -0.41
CA GLN A 552 3.79 -30.52 0.35
C GLN A 552 3.56 -30.40 1.87
N SER A 553 3.34 -29.18 2.37
CA SER A 553 3.05 -28.94 3.78
C SER A 553 1.78 -29.66 4.23
N ILE A 554 0.70 -29.61 3.46
CA ILE A 554 -0.54 -30.30 3.82
C ILE A 554 -0.36 -31.83 3.77
N THR A 555 0.34 -32.36 2.77
CA THR A 555 0.62 -33.80 2.69
C THR A 555 1.43 -34.30 3.89
N LEU A 556 2.44 -33.55 4.33
CA LEU A 556 3.32 -33.97 5.44
C LEU A 556 2.69 -33.72 6.81
N HIS A 557 2.00 -32.59 6.99
CA HIS A 557 1.62 -32.07 8.30
C HIS A 557 0.11 -31.97 8.50
N GLY A 558 -0.70 -32.02 7.44
CA GLY A 558 -2.15 -31.85 7.49
C GLY A 558 -2.89 -32.90 8.33
N LYS A 559 -2.29 -34.07 8.60
CA LYS A 559 -2.85 -35.07 9.52
C LYS A 559 -2.87 -34.62 11.00
N PHE A 560 -2.09 -33.60 11.34
CA PHE A 560 -2.07 -32.96 12.66
C PHE A 560 -3.04 -31.77 12.74
N THR A 561 -4.03 -31.74 11.87
CA THR A 561 -5.14 -30.79 11.96
C THR A 561 -6.46 -31.48 11.62
N GLN A 562 -7.54 -31.04 12.26
CA GLN A 562 -8.86 -31.64 12.06
C GLN A 562 -9.60 -30.99 10.88
N LEU A 563 -9.28 -29.73 10.58
CA LEU A 563 -9.92 -28.95 9.53
C LEU A 563 -8.93 -27.94 8.93
N VAL A 564 -8.76 -28.00 7.62
CA VAL A 564 -8.04 -26.99 6.83
C VAL A 564 -9.00 -26.42 5.81
N THR A 565 -9.21 -25.11 5.86
CA THR A 565 -10.06 -24.40 4.90
C THR A 565 -9.23 -23.34 4.18
N LEU A 566 -9.40 -23.24 2.86
CA LEU A 566 -8.72 -22.28 2.00
C LEU A 566 -9.75 -21.48 1.21
N TYR A 567 -9.68 -20.16 1.31
CA TYR A 567 -10.52 -19.24 0.53
C TYR A 567 -9.73 -18.67 -0.64
N ALA A 568 -10.13 -19.04 -1.86
CA ALA A 568 -9.48 -18.66 -3.10
C ALA A 568 -10.33 -17.69 -3.94
N ASN A 569 -9.68 -16.79 -4.66
CA ASN A 569 -10.34 -15.86 -5.58
C ASN A 569 -9.55 -15.76 -6.90
N GLU A 570 -10.24 -15.86 -8.04
CA GLU A 570 -9.66 -15.71 -9.37
C GLU A 570 -9.34 -14.25 -9.73
N HIS A 571 -10.02 -13.32 -9.08
CA HIS A 571 -9.86 -11.87 -9.24
C HIS A 571 -8.88 -11.27 -8.22
N ASP A 572 -8.16 -12.09 -7.45
CA ASP A 572 -7.18 -11.62 -6.46
C ASP A 572 -5.91 -11.12 -7.16
N PHE A 573 -5.78 -9.79 -7.20
CA PHE A 573 -4.70 -9.12 -7.91
C PHE A 573 -3.35 -9.24 -7.21
N ALA A 574 -3.34 -9.19 -5.87
CA ALA A 574 -2.12 -9.38 -5.11
C ALA A 574 -1.55 -10.79 -5.35
N LEU A 575 -2.40 -11.80 -5.49
CA LEU A 575 -1.97 -13.16 -5.81
C LEU A 575 -1.58 -13.35 -7.30
N LYS A 576 -2.19 -12.61 -8.23
CA LYS A 576 -1.70 -12.54 -9.62
C LYS A 576 -0.29 -11.93 -9.68
N LEU A 577 -0.04 -10.87 -8.92
CA LEU A 577 1.29 -10.25 -8.80
C LEU A 577 2.30 -11.19 -8.15
N SER A 578 1.93 -11.83 -7.03
CA SER A 578 2.75 -12.88 -6.41
C SER A 578 3.12 -13.98 -7.41
N LYS A 579 2.19 -14.39 -8.30
CA LYS A 579 2.49 -15.37 -9.35
C LYS A 579 3.56 -14.89 -10.33
N ILE A 580 3.56 -13.61 -10.71
CA ILE A 580 4.59 -13.01 -11.58
C ILE A 580 5.94 -13.07 -10.87
N VAL A 581 6.01 -12.56 -9.64
CA VAL A 581 7.24 -12.50 -8.84
C VAL A 581 7.81 -13.90 -8.56
N ASN A 582 6.97 -14.84 -8.10
CA ASN A 582 7.39 -16.19 -7.73
C ASN A 582 7.45 -17.16 -8.94
N ARG A 583 7.05 -16.73 -10.14
CA ARG A 583 6.89 -17.57 -11.35
C ARG A 583 6.03 -18.83 -11.14
N GLN A 584 5.17 -18.81 -10.14
CA GLN A 584 4.29 -19.93 -9.77
C GLN A 584 3.02 -19.40 -9.11
N ALA A 585 1.86 -19.95 -9.48
CA ALA A 585 0.61 -19.57 -8.86
C ALA A 585 0.63 -19.90 -7.34
N PRO A 586 0.21 -18.96 -6.48
CA PRO A 586 0.03 -19.23 -5.06
C PRO A 586 -1.24 -20.06 -4.82
N ALA A 587 -1.34 -20.70 -3.65
CA ALA A 587 -2.43 -21.59 -3.28
C ALA A 587 -3.81 -20.90 -3.24
N GLY A 588 -3.84 -19.59 -2.97
CA GLY A 588 -5.08 -18.80 -2.92
C GLY A 588 -5.61 -18.33 -4.26
N LEU A 589 -4.86 -18.48 -5.36
CA LEU A 589 -5.30 -17.99 -6.67
C LEU A 589 -6.36 -18.93 -7.25
N GLY A 590 -7.54 -18.39 -7.57
CA GLY A 590 -8.70 -19.12 -8.07
C GLY A 590 -8.68 -19.41 -9.58
N GLY A 591 -9.87 -19.63 -10.14
CA GLY A 591 -10.08 -19.86 -11.57
C GLY A 591 -9.32 -21.08 -12.09
N ALA A 592 -8.59 -20.93 -13.19
CA ALA A 592 -7.77 -22.00 -13.76
C ALA A 592 -6.60 -22.43 -12.85
N ASN A 593 -6.21 -21.62 -11.87
CA ASN A 593 -5.13 -21.92 -10.92
C ASN A 593 -5.66 -22.53 -9.60
N ARG A 594 -6.98 -22.67 -9.45
CA ARG A 594 -7.63 -23.10 -8.21
C ARG A 594 -6.99 -24.37 -7.66
N LEU A 595 -6.53 -24.31 -6.42
CA LEU A 595 -6.00 -25.48 -5.73
C LEU A 595 -7.15 -26.38 -5.27
N ILE A 596 -7.16 -27.64 -5.69
CA ILE A 596 -8.12 -28.64 -5.20
C ILE A 596 -7.30 -29.89 -4.87
N THR A 597 -7.21 -30.24 -3.58
CA THR A 597 -6.35 -31.32 -3.09
C THR A 597 -6.95 -31.99 -1.86
N GLN A 598 -6.56 -33.23 -1.60
CA GLN A 598 -6.96 -33.96 -0.40
C GLN A 598 -6.55 -33.23 0.87
N GLY A 599 -7.44 -33.25 1.87
CA GLY A 599 -7.17 -32.67 3.19
C GLY A 599 -7.41 -31.15 3.30
N VAL A 600 -7.91 -30.51 2.24
CA VAL A 600 -8.20 -29.07 2.22
C VAL A 600 -9.62 -28.82 1.71
N GLU A 601 -10.41 -28.08 2.48
CA GLU A 601 -11.70 -27.54 2.01
C GLU A 601 -11.47 -26.25 1.25
N THR A 602 -11.48 -26.32 -0.09
CA THR A 602 -11.32 -25.14 -0.94
C THR A 602 -12.64 -24.46 -1.21
N ILE A 603 -12.76 -23.20 -0.77
CA ILE A 603 -13.92 -22.33 -0.98
C ILE A 603 -13.53 -21.28 -2.02
N ASP A 604 -14.16 -21.31 -3.17
CA ASP A 604 -14.00 -20.30 -4.21
C ASP A 604 -14.99 -19.14 -3.98
N VAL A 605 -14.46 -17.93 -3.82
CA VAL A 605 -15.23 -16.71 -3.55
C VAL A 605 -15.33 -15.78 -4.76
N SER A 606 -14.82 -16.20 -5.92
CA SER A 606 -14.79 -15.39 -7.15
C SER A 606 -16.18 -14.96 -7.62
N ALA A 607 -17.24 -15.67 -7.19
CA ALA A 607 -18.62 -15.28 -7.50
C ALA A 607 -19.10 -14.05 -6.71
N VAL A 608 -18.56 -13.82 -5.52
CA VAL A 608 -19.01 -12.76 -4.59
C VAL A 608 -18.00 -11.64 -4.39
N ASP A 609 -16.74 -11.87 -4.74
CA ASP A 609 -15.67 -10.89 -4.63
C ASP A 609 -15.03 -10.63 -6.00
N ARG A 610 -15.63 -9.68 -6.71
CA ARG A 610 -15.28 -9.27 -8.09
C ARG A 610 -14.91 -7.80 -8.18
N GLN A 611 -14.61 -7.17 -7.04
CA GLN A 611 -14.41 -5.71 -6.98
C GLN A 611 -13.04 -5.38 -7.52
N ILE A 612 -12.95 -5.13 -8.81
CA ILE A 612 -11.65 -5.02 -9.47
C ILE A 612 -10.83 -3.79 -9.05
N LEU A 613 -11.46 -2.74 -8.49
CA LEU A 613 -10.74 -1.60 -7.91
C LEU A 613 -10.15 -1.88 -6.52
N GLN A 614 -10.52 -3.00 -5.89
CA GLN A 614 -9.88 -3.48 -4.69
C GLN A 614 -8.97 -4.66 -5.05
N ALA A 615 -7.96 -4.92 -4.22
CA ALA A 615 -7.07 -6.06 -4.46
C ALA A 615 -7.79 -7.42 -4.50
N ASN A 616 -9.06 -7.49 -4.06
CA ASN A 616 -9.84 -8.72 -3.87
C ASN A 616 -9.09 -9.77 -3.02
N HIS A 617 -8.32 -9.25 -2.08
CA HIS A 617 -7.30 -9.99 -1.34
C HIS A 617 -7.66 -10.16 0.15
N SER A 618 -8.56 -9.33 0.64
CA SER A 618 -9.05 -9.32 2.04
C SER A 618 -10.48 -9.88 2.14
N HIS A 619 -10.92 -10.68 1.16
CA HIS A 619 -12.29 -11.21 1.05
C HIS A 619 -12.80 -11.86 2.32
N GLY A 620 -11.94 -12.58 3.04
CA GLY A 620 -12.30 -13.24 4.30
C GLY A 620 -12.68 -12.28 5.44
N PHE A 621 -12.43 -10.98 5.28
CA PHE A 621 -12.71 -9.94 6.28
C PHE A 621 -13.70 -8.90 5.76
N ASP A 622 -13.52 -8.49 4.50
CA ASP A 622 -14.16 -7.29 3.97
C ASP A 622 -15.44 -7.62 3.18
N VAL A 623 -15.57 -8.85 2.68
CA VAL A 623 -16.75 -9.31 1.94
C VAL A 623 -17.70 -10.03 2.90
N PRO A 624 -18.87 -9.44 3.25
CA PRO A 624 -19.70 -9.88 4.37
C PRO A 624 -20.14 -11.36 4.30
N LYS A 625 -20.43 -11.86 3.10
CA LYS A 625 -20.81 -13.27 2.89
C LYS A 625 -19.64 -14.22 3.16
N VAL A 626 -18.46 -13.88 2.66
CA VAL A 626 -17.24 -14.67 2.88
C VAL A 626 -16.84 -14.62 4.34
N ALA A 627 -16.85 -13.44 4.93
CA ALA A 627 -16.52 -13.22 6.33
C ALA A 627 -17.49 -13.93 7.30
N SER A 628 -18.79 -13.98 6.97
CA SER A 628 -19.77 -14.79 7.70
C SER A 628 -19.44 -16.29 7.63
N ASP A 629 -19.02 -16.76 6.47
CA ASP A 629 -18.63 -18.15 6.27
C ASP A 629 -17.33 -18.50 7.02
N VAL A 630 -16.32 -17.63 6.97
CA VAL A 630 -15.09 -17.72 7.78
C VAL A 630 -15.42 -17.76 9.28
N SER A 631 -16.37 -16.93 9.74
CA SER A 631 -16.84 -16.95 11.13
C SER A 631 -17.39 -18.32 11.56
N LEU A 632 -18.14 -19.00 10.69
CA LEU A 632 -18.65 -20.35 10.98
C LEU A 632 -17.51 -21.37 11.09
N VAL A 633 -16.52 -21.30 10.20
CA VAL A 633 -15.34 -22.17 10.26
C VAL A 633 -14.53 -21.92 11.54
N LEU A 634 -14.32 -20.66 11.92
CA LEU A 634 -13.53 -20.31 13.10
C LEU A 634 -14.24 -20.63 14.42
N ARG A 635 -15.54 -20.30 14.55
CA ARG A 635 -16.28 -20.47 15.80
C ARG A 635 -16.80 -21.89 16.01
N GLN A 636 -17.25 -22.53 14.93
CA GLN A 636 -17.98 -23.80 15.03
C GLN A 636 -17.18 -24.97 14.47
N ARG A 637 -16.08 -24.72 13.74
CA ARG A 637 -15.32 -25.76 13.00
C ARG A 637 -16.22 -26.55 12.04
N SER A 638 -17.19 -25.85 11.47
CA SER A 638 -18.17 -26.43 10.55
C SER A 638 -17.50 -26.77 9.22
N LYS A 639 -17.54 -28.05 8.84
CA LYS A 639 -17.09 -28.52 7.53
C LYS A 639 -17.89 -27.86 6.42
N ALA A 640 -17.29 -27.66 5.25
CA ALA A 640 -17.93 -27.06 4.09
C ALA A 640 -19.21 -27.81 3.68
N SER A 641 -19.22 -29.14 3.82
CA SER A 641 -20.39 -29.97 3.55
C SER A 641 -21.60 -29.71 4.46
N THR A 642 -21.41 -29.06 5.61
CA THR A 642 -22.49 -28.73 6.57
C THR A 642 -22.93 -27.27 6.50
N ARG A 643 -22.30 -26.45 5.64
CA ARG A 643 -22.51 -24.99 5.55
C ARG A 643 -23.44 -24.56 4.40
N ASN A 644 -24.16 -25.51 3.78
CA ASN A 644 -25.06 -25.27 2.64
C ASN A 644 -24.41 -24.51 1.47
N LEU A 645 -23.12 -24.77 1.23
CA LEU A 645 -22.38 -24.20 0.12
C LEU A 645 -22.58 -25.06 -1.12
N PRO A 646 -22.89 -24.49 -2.31
CA PRO A 646 -22.82 -25.25 -3.54
C PRO A 646 -21.42 -25.84 -3.72
N SER A 647 -21.38 -27.05 -4.28
CA SER A 647 -20.14 -27.79 -4.48
C SER A 647 -20.05 -28.33 -5.89
N ALA A 648 -18.82 -28.52 -6.34
CA ALA A 648 -18.52 -29.13 -7.62
C ALA A 648 -17.30 -30.05 -7.47
N VAL A 649 -17.21 -31.05 -8.35
CA VAL A 649 -16.14 -32.04 -8.35
C VAL A 649 -15.19 -31.76 -9.51
N HIS A 650 -13.89 -31.74 -9.22
CA HIS A 650 -12.84 -31.59 -10.22
C HIS A 650 -11.72 -32.59 -9.90
N ASN A 651 -11.34 -33.41 -10.88
CA ASN A 651 -10.32 -34.48 -10.73
C ASN A 651 -10.53 -35.37 -9.49
N GLY A 652 -11.79 -35.69 -9.18
CA GLY A 652 -12.15 -36.55 -8.04
C GLY A 652 -12.18 -35.86 -6.67
N PHE A 653 -11.90 -34.55 -6.60
CA PHE A 653 -11.97 -33.77 -5.36
C PHE A 653 -13.08 -32.72 -5.42
N THR A 654 -13.71 -32.48 -4.28
CA THR A 654 -14.77 -31.48 -4.13
C THR A 654 -14.19 -30.11 -3.77
N TYR A 655 -14.70 -29.07 -4.40
CA TYR A 655 -14.55 -27.69 -3.95
C TYR A 655 -15.94 -27.05 -3.78
N TRP A 656 -16.00 -25.95 -3.04
CA TRP A 656 -17.23 -25.24 -2.72
C TRP A 656 -17.19 -23.80 -3.23
N THR A 657 -18.34 -23.18 -3.37
CA THR A 657 -18.48 -21.78 -3.79
C THR A 657 -19.42 -21.03 -2.86
N ILE A 658 -19.23 -19.72 -2.71
CA ILE A 658 -20.23 -18.84 -2.08
C ILE A 658 -21.06 -18.19 -3.18
N THR A 659 -22.39 -18.16 -3.03
CA THR A 659 -23.29 -17.57 -4.05
C THR A 659 -23.51 -16.07 -3.85
N PRO A 660 -23.66 -15.30 -4.95
CA PRO A 660 -23.96 -13.86 -4.95
C PRO A 660 -25.13 -13.43 -4.10
#